data_AF-A0A817HLQ3-F1
#
_entry.id   AF-A0A817HLQ3-F1
#
_cell.length_a   1.000
_cell.length_b   1.000
_cell.length_c   1.000
_cell.angle_alpha   90.00
_cell.angle_beta   90.00
_cell.angle_gamma   90.00
#
_symmetry.space_group_name_H-M   'P 1'
#
loop_
_entity.id
_entity.type
_entity.pdbx_description
1 polymer ?
#
loop_
_entity_poly.entity_id
_entity_poly.type
_entity_poly.pdbx_seq_one_letter_code
_entity_poly.pdbx_strand_id
1 'polypeptide(L)'
;MLYPIVGYSNYASILWRLHYAKLKFHQTAPLPFDRAQVQPQTELFCYVIKQLNSRDLAFSLVGIARNVKQRITAIEESLADLLIWNIFETNKIQDFEGQLHLWTVTAHIVLVYVQNVCIALSGILNTINIKIASFPGSIYGTGRDWLMWLIGQMLCHVLNKNHVKSTWSDYLVLLDLIRTLYSDSQPIPEPDYRDFQSVVSVAAASNWYFLTTRVIPVIAASTQSNSLPQYQTPNALYLHVEALKSLEDRKLSSIDDYRFYISWNIVGNDTKLNSPYMDTLFKVYILNTSQSIPASHMSHNVFGPSEGIPYRSLDAMSAHVKCLIARQYYSDIISKNLFNPTQWSMVSPGGVESFARLLAYPEVEQDRLKELLNLTDTIINKNWYLGAHLLAELFTFRLHRIPTSIRAQLLQQFSGILASPLHAGHPQLHCAIQNLLLNLILQFNCTDLYNQVPKLIDSKMLQSVFTKESEEINKVFILCIARSFIVTGSESMPVPWCTEFLTQILQITPHGWSASTLETMPTFMAEWYRAHPINDIYRDIRARVDDDYKKLTNSASLANEQEIVKHFSQPTNTTCLCVFLKLTIEDRPLRSYINTFYEIFKNLLTRSMNGHYRTLAEYILREITLQQNHSQTFMQKYADAVVLMATRYNIIQLDRLLLILFLRPLEESKTPYVHILFYFMINSNTLSEIIKDFGNIARSISCDIWSMKNFHEKFHCEYIKVSFYC
;
A
#
# COMPACT_ATOMS: atom_id res chain seq x y z
N MET A 1 24.16 26.27 1.60
CA MET A 1 23.01 25.95 2.49
C MET A 1 22.88 24.45 2.61
N LEU A 2 22.39 23.96 3.75
CA LEU A 2 22.08 22.54 3.94
C LEU A 2 20.57 22.33 3.67
N TYR A 3 20.22 21.23 3.01
CA TYR A 3 18.83 20.89 2.69
C TYR A 3 18.48 19.49 3.21
N PRO A 4 17.28 19.29 3.81
CA PRO A 4 16.85 17.98 4.27
C PRO A 4 16.42 17.09 3.10
N ILE A 5 16.52 15.77 3.30
CA ILE A 5 15.87 14.80 2.41
C ILE A 5 14.48 14.51 2.97
N VAL A 6 13.44 14.83 2.21
CA VAL A 6 12.04 14.57 2.59
C VAL A 6 11.82 13.05 2.72
N GLY A 7 11.11 12.64 3.78
CA GLY A 7 10.88 11.23 4.13
C GLY A 7 11.89 10.65 5.11
N TYR A 8 13.16 11.10 5.10
CA TYR A 8 14.19 10.66 6.04
C TYR A 8 14.42 11.64 7.20
N SER A 9 14.28 12.94 6.94
CA SER A 9 14.59 13.99 7.92
C SER A 9 13.51 14.20 8.98
N ASN A 10 12.42 13.42 8.96
CA ASN A 10 11.34 13.52 9.95
C ASN A 10 11.82 13.23 11.39
N TYR A 11 12.84 12.38 11.53
CA TYR A 11 13.48 12.06 12.82
C TYR A 11 14.33 13.23 13.36
N ALA A 12 15.01 13.96 12.48
CA ALA A 12 15.87 15.09 12.83
C ALA A 12 15.13 16.45 12.76
N SER A 13 13.80 16.44 12.80
CA SER A 13 12.97 17.62 12.52
C SER A 13 13.21 18.81 13.45
N ILE A 14 13.73 18.56 14.65
CA ILE A 14 14.13 19.59 15.62
C ILE A 14 15.23 20.51 15.05
N LEU A 15 16.20 19.93 14.31
CA LEU A 15 17.31 20.70 13.71
C LEU A 15 16.82 21.67 12.64
N TRP A 16 15.69 21.33 12.01
CA TRP A 16 15.12 22.12 10.91
C TRP A 16 14.00 23.05 11.38
N ARG A 17 13.78 23.18 12.70
CA ARG A 17 12.61 23.90 13.23
C ARG A 17 12.72 25.40 13.05
N LEU A 18 11.76 25.94 12.30
CA LEU A 18 11.53 27.35 12.03
C LEU A 18 10.38 27.91 12.87
N HIS A 19 10.44 29.21 13.15
CA HIS A 19 9.32 29.94 13.72
C HIS A 19 8.23 30.17 12.67
N TYR A 20 7.02 29.63 12.88
CA TYR A 20 5.94 29.61 11.88
C TYR A 20 5.62 30.96 11.22
N ALA A 21 5.64 32.07 11.98
CA ALA A 21 5.29 33.39 11.43
C ALA A 21 6.43 34.13 10.71
N LYS A 22 7.69 33.77 11.01
CA LYS A 22 8.88 34.53 10.53
C LYS A 22 9.81 33.67 9.67
N LEU A 23 9.58 32.36 9.63
CA LEU A 23 10.43 31.34 9.01
C LEU A 23 11.91 31.43 9.43
N LYS A 24 12.19 31.87 10.66
CA LYS A 24 13.56 31.98 11.19
C LYS A 24 13.88 30.80 12.09
N PHE A 25 15.15 30.40 12.14
CA PHE A 25 15.61 29.44 13.13
C PHE A 25 15.41 29.97 14.56
N HIS A 26 15.13 29.06 15.50
CA HIS A 26 15.09 29.41 16.91
C HIS A 26 16.51 29.69 17.41
N GLN A 27 16.71 30.87 17.98
CA GLN A 27 17.99 31.27 18.56
C GLN A 27 17.93 31.06 20.08
N THR A 28 18.92 30.36 20.63
CA THR A 28 18.97 30.00 22.06
C THR A 28 19.42 31.16 22.96
N ALA A 29 20.11 32.16 22.41
CA ALA A 29 20.59 33.35 23.11
C ALA A 29 20.74 34.53 22.13
N PRO A 30 20.70 35.81 22.58
CA PRO A 30 20.89 36.99 21.72
C PRO A 30 22.38 37.19 21.38
N LEU A 31 22.97 36.22 20.68
CA LEU A 31 24.34 36.28 20.20
C LEU A 31 24.39 37.00 18.84
N PRO A 32 25.52 37.62 18.46
CA PRO A 32 25.71 38.22 17.16
C PRO A 32 25.92 37.14 16.09
N PHE A 33 24.85 36.43 15.75
CA PHE A 33 24.86 35.41 14.70
C PHE A 33 25.06 36.02 13.32
N ASP A 34 25.63 35.22 12.41
CA ASP A 34 25.76 35.60 11.00
C ASP A 34 24.42 35.97 10.38
N ARG A 35 24.42 36.93 9.45
CA ARG A 35 23.20 37.41 8.78
C ARG A 35 22.37 36.26 8.18
N ALA A 36 23.02 35.23 7.64
CA ALA A 36 22.37 34.06 7.06
C ALA A 36 21.53 33.27 8.08
N GLN A 37 21.87 33.29 9.37
CA GLN A 37 21.13 32.60 10.45
C GLN A 37 19.99 33.45 11.03
N VAL A 38 20.04 34.77 10.85
CA VAL A 38 19.04 35.72 11.36
C VAL A 38 17.95 36.01 10.32
N GLN A 39 18.23 35.76 9.05
CA GLN A 39 17.27 35.96 7.95
C GLN A 39 16.21 34.84 7.88
N PRO A 40 15.00 35.15 7.36
CA PRO A 40 14.00 34.14 7.06
C PRO A 40 14.54 33.07 6.10
N GLN A 41 14.30 31.81 6.42
CA GLN A 41 14.71 30.63 5.65
C GLN A 41 13.64 30.24 4.64
N THR A 42 13.23 31.20 3.80
CA THR A 42 12.18 31.00 2.77
C THR A 42 12.60 29.97 1.74
N GLU A 43 13.85 29.99 1.28
CA GLU A 43 14.37 29.05 0.28
C GLU A 43 14.33 27.59 0.79
N LEU A 44 14.72 27.36 2.03
CA LEU A 44 14.64 26.05 2.68
C LEU A 44 13.19 25.55 2.75
N PHE A 45 12.28 26.42 3.19
CA PHE A 45 10.87 26.08 3.32
C PHE A 45 10.23 25.77 1.96
N CYS A 46 10.50 26.61 0.95
CA CYS A 46 10.08 26.38 -0.43
C CYS A 46 10.64 25.06 -0.97
N TYR A 47 11.93 24.78 -0.77
CA TYR A 47 12.56 23.54 -1.20
C TYR A 47 11.85 22.29 -0.63
N VAL A 48 11.43 22.34 0.64
CA VAL A 48 10.70 21.22 1.26
C VAL A 48 9.29 21.10 0.67
N ILE A 49 8.54 22.18 0.55
CA ILE A 49 7.15 22.15 0.03
C ILE A 49 7.08 21.59 -1.39
N LYS A 50 8.07 21.91 -2.23
CA LYS A 50 8.13 21.47 -3.63
C LYS A 50 8.31 19.96 -3.83
N GLN A 51 8.59 19.22 -2.76
CA GLN A 51 8.77 17.77 -2.85
C GLN A 51 7.48 17.01 -2.55
N LEU A 52 7.34 15.86 -3.21
CA LEU A 52 6.31 14.89 -2.90
C LEU A 52 6.40 14.48 -1.43
N ASN A 53 5.25 14.29 -0.78
CA ASN A 53 5.16 13.78 0.60
C ASN A 53 5.78 14.70 1.66
N SER A 54 6.00 15.96 1.31
CA SER A 54 6.62 16.96 2.19
C SER A 54 5.76 17.39 3.37
N ARG A 55 4.44 17.15 3.34
CA ARG A 55 3.48 17.64 4.35
C ARG A 55 3.96 17.46 5.79
N ASP A 56 4.33 16.24 6.15
CA ASP A 56 4.68 15.91 7.53
C ASP A 56 5.96 16.63 7.97
N LEU A 57 6.96 16.72 7.07
CA LEU A 57 8.17 17.48 7.34
C LEU A 57 7.86 18.97 7.41
N ALA A 58 7.11 19.52 6.45
CA ALA A 58 6.74 20.93 6.38
C ALA A 58 6.03 21.40 7.66
N PHE A 59 5.08 20.62 8.19
CA PHE A 59 4.43 20.93 9.47
C PHE A 59 5.39 20.84 10.65
N SER A 60 6.29 19.85 10.62
CA SER A 60 7.31 19.72 11.65
C SER A 60 8.31 20.88 11.64
N LEU A 61 8.66 21.42 10.46
CA LEU A 61 9.52 22.59 10.30
C LEU A 61 8.92 23.79 11.02
N VAL A 62 7.66 24.11 10.77
CA VAL A 62 7.01 25.28 11.39
C VAL A 62 6.51 25.03 12.81
N GLY A 63 6.68 23.81 13.33
CA GLY A 63 6.29 23.44 14.69
C GLY A 63 4.79 23.45 14.93
N ILE A 64 3.99 23.22 13.89
CA ILE A 64 2.52 23.16 13.97
C ILE A 64 2.10 21.70 14.13
N ALA A 65 1.26 21.42 15.14
CA ALA A 65 0.72 20.08 15.33
C ALA A 65 -0.19 19.69 14.16
N ARG A 66 -0.13 18.41 13.77
CA ARG A 66 -0.80 17.84 12.57
C ARG A 66 -2.30 18.12 12.46
N ASN A 67 -2.96 18.50 13.55
CA ASN A 67 -4.41 18.65 13.64
C ASN A 67 -4.88 20.11 13.74
N VAL A 68 -3.97 21.09 13.72
CA VAL A 68 -4.35 22.51 13.84
C VAL A 68 -4.67 23.06 12.44
N LYS A 69 -5.94 23.37 12.19
CA LYS A 69 -6.42 24.08 10.99
C LYS A 69 -6.05 25.56 11.08
N GLN A 70 -4.76 25.87 11.03
CA GLN A 70 -4.25 27.24 10.99
C GLN A 70 -3.80 27.56 9.57
N ARG A 71 -4.20 28.74 9.08
CA ARG A 71 -3.75 29.28 7.80
C ARG A 71 -2.27 29.68 7.90
N ILE A 72 -1.45 29.18 6.98
CA ILE A 72 -0.01 29.48 6.93
C ILE A 72 0.28 30.17 5.60
N THR A 73 0.32 31.50 5.59
CA THR A 73 0.52 32.33 4.38
C THR A 73 1.81 31.99 3.64
N ALA A 74 2.88 31.65 4.37
CA ALA A 74 4.13 31.19 3.78
C ALA A 74 3.98 29.95 2.87
N ILE A 75 3.07 29.02 3.20
CA ILE A 75 2.78 27.86 2.36
C ILE A 75 2.04 28.31 1.10
N GLU A 76 1.08 29.22 1.24
CA GLU A 76 0.31 29.76 0.11
C GLU A 76 1.22 30.46 -0.90
N GLU A 77 2.14 31.30 -0.41
CA GLU A 77 3.15 31.98 -1.23
C GLU A 77 4.08 30.98 -1.93
N SER A 78 4.59 29.99 -1.19
CA SER A 78 5.50 28.97 -1.72
C SER A 78 4.84 28.11 -2.81
N LEU A 79 3.56 27.77 -2.63
CA LEU A 79 2.80 27.01 -3.63
C LEU A 79 2.44 27.88 -4.84
N ALA A 80 2.10 29.15 -4.65
CA ALA A 80 1.92 30.09 -5.76
C ALA A 80 3.22 30.22 -6.58
N ASP A 81 4.38 30.30 -5.94
CA ASP A 81 5.68 30.32 -6.60
C ASP A 81 5.99 29.03 -7.36
N LEU A 82 5.64 27.87 -6.80
CA LEU A 82 5.76 26.59 -7.50
C LEU A 82 4.88 26.56 -8.75
N LEU A 83 3.62 27.00 -8.65
CA LEU A 83 2.70 27.02 -9.78
C LEU A 83 3.18 27.96 -10.89
N ILE A 84 3.65 29.16 -10.54
CA ILE A 84 4.21 30.10 -11.51
C ILE A 84 5.48 29.54 -12.16
N TRP A 85 6.38 28.95 -11.36
CA TRP A 85 7.59 28.32 -11.89
C TRP A 85 7.25 27.22 -12.89
N ASN A 86 6.27 26.37 -12.60
CA ASN A 86 5.82 25.32 -13.51
C ASN A 86 5.25 25.85 -14.83
N ILE A 87 4.55 26.99 -14.83
CA ILE A 87 4.07 27.61 -16.07
C ILE A 87 5.25 27.86 -17.02
N PHE A 88 6.34 28.41 -16.50
CA PHE A 88 7.53 28.70 -17.31
C PHE A 88 8.33 27.45 -17.67
N GLU A 89 8.43 26.48 -16.77
CA GLU A 89 9.12 25.21 -17.06
C GLU A 89 8.36 24.36 -18.09
N THR A 90 7.03 24.43 -18.12
CA THR A 90 6.20 23.72 -19.12
C THR A 90 6.67 24.06 -20.53
N ASN A 91 7.02 25.32 -20.79
CA ASN A 91 7.48 25.77 -22.10
C ASN A 91 8.86 25.22 -22.49
N LYS A 92 9.63 24.67 -21.54
CA LYS A 92 10.93 24.02 -21.79
C LYS A 92 10.79 22.52 -22.06
N ILE A 93 9.70 21.92 -21.62
CA ILE A 93 9.42 20.48 -21.78
C ILE A 93 8.71 20.28 -23.12
N GLN A 94 9.36 19.56 -24.04
CA GLN A 94 8.85 19.37 -25.40
C GLN A 94 7.82 18.23 -25.51
N ASP A 95 7.89 17.24 -24.64
CA ASP A 95 7.02 16.08 -24.66
C ASP A 95 5.83 16.23 -23.69
N PHE A 96 4.68 15.73 -24.13
CA PHE A 96 3.45 15.80 -23.34
C PHE A 96 3.52 15.00 -22.03
N GLU A 97 4.21 13.86 -22.02
CA GLU A 97 4.37 13.02 -20.82
C GLU A 97 5.16 13.72 -19.72
N GLY A 98 6.25 14.41 -20.07
CA GLY A 98 7.01 15.24 -19.13
C GLY A 98 6.16 16.35 -18.54
N GLN A 99 5.32 17.02 -19.35
CA GLN A 99 4.39 18.05 -18.86
C GLN A 99 3.34 17.45 -17.91
N LEU A 100 2.70 16.34 -18.30
CA LEU A 100 1.73 15.64 -17.46
C LEU A 100 2.36 15.22 -16.13
N HIS A 101 3.56 14.66 -16.15
CA HIS A 101 4.25 14.26 -14.93
C HIS A 101 4.49 15.44 -13.99
N LEU A 102 5.01 16.56 -14.50
CA LEU A 102 5.26 17.78 -13.73
C LEU A 102 3.98 18.28 -13.04
N TRP A 103 2.88 18.36 -13.79
CA TRP A 103 1.63 18.91 -13.30
C TRP A 103 0.86 17.95 -12.39
N THR A 104 0.92 16.64 -12.64
CA THR A 104 0.33 15.62 -11.74
C THR A 104 1.05 15.58 -10.40
N VAL A 105 2.39 15.62 -10.40
CA VAL A 105 3.19 15.73 -9.16
C VAL A 105 2.83 16.99 -8.39
N THR A 106 2.69 18.12 -9.09
CA THR A 106 2.33 19.40 -8.48
C THR A 106 0.91 19.39 -7.94
N ALA A 107 -0.04 18.81 -8.67
CA ALA A 107 -1.42 18.64 -8.21
C ALA A 107 -1.47 17.83 -6.92
N HIS A 108 -0.74 16.71 -6.84
CA HIS A 108 -0.63 15.91 -5.62
C HIS A 108 -0.09 16.72 -4.43
N ILE A 109 0.96 17.51 -4.63
CA ILE A 109 1.52 18.39 -3.58
C ILE A 109 0.46 19.39 -3.11
N VAL A 110 -0.13 20.15 -4.04
CA VAL A 110 -1.09 21.22 -3.72
C VAL A 110 -2.34 20.65 -3.04
N LEU A 111 -2.92 19.58 -3.58
CA LEU A 111 -4.14 18.97 -3.06
C LEU A 111 -3.94 18.48 -1.62
N VAL A 112 -2.81 17.86 -1.29
CA VAL A 112 -2.53 17.41 0.09
C VAL A 112 -2.60 18.56 1.10
N TYR A 113 -2.10 19.75 0.75
CA TYR A 113 -2.17 20.90 1.65
C TYR A 113 -3.56 21.55 1.68
N VAL A 114 -4.28 21.59 0.55
CA VAL A 114 -5.67 22.09 0.46
C VAL A 114 -6.60 21.24 1.34
N GLN A 115 -6.47 19.91 1.28
CA GLN A 115 -7.30 18.98 2.06
C GLN A 115 -7.19 19.16 3.57
N ASN A 116 -6.01 19.51 4.07
CA ASN A 116 -5.74 19.66 5.49
C ASN A 116 -6.11 21.06 6.03
N VAL A 117 -6.72 21.91 5.20
CA VAL A 117 -7.23 23.26 5.56
C VAL A 117 -6.11 24.18 6.10
N CYS A 118 -4.90 24.02 5.59
CA CYS A 118 -3.75 24.87 5.95
C CYS A 118 -3.65 26.13 5.06
N ILE A 119 -4.48 26.22 4.02
CA ILE A 119 -4.41 27.22 2.95
C ILE A 119 -5.82 27.68 2.58
N ALA A 120 -5.98 28.97 2.32
CA ALA A 120 -7.12 29.53 1.61
C ALA A 120 -6.84 29.56 0.10
N LEU A 121 -7.80 29.07 -0.71
CA LEU A 121 -7.70 29.11 -2.17
C LEU A 121 -7.45 30.54 -2.68
N SER A 122 -8.15 31.53 -2.13
CA SER A 122 -7.93 32.94 -2.46
C SER A 122 -6.54 33.45 -2.11
N GLY A 123 -5.88 32.91 -1.09
CA GLY A 123 -4.50 33.27 -0.76
C GLY A 123 -3.54 32.91 -1.88
N ILE A 124 -3.64 31.69 -2.39
CA ILE A 124 -2.86 31.23 -3.55
C ILE A 124 -3.24 32.06 -4.79
N LEU A 125 -4.52 32.15 -5.11
CA LEU A 125 -4.97 32.80 -6.35
C LEU A 125 -4.64 34.31 -6.38
N ASN A 126 -4.75 35.02 -5.26
CA ASN A 126 -4.37 36.44 -5.19
C ASN A 126 -2.86 36.61 -5.41
N THR A 127 -2.04 35.75 -4.79
CA THR A 127 -0.58 35.80 -4.97
C THR A 127 -0.21 35.52 -6.43
N ILE A 128 -0.89 34.56 -7.07
CA ILE A 128 -0.74 34.27 -8.49
C ILE A 128 -1.13 35.49 -9.33
N ASN A 129 -2.31 36.08 -9.12
CA ASN A 129 -2.78 37.25 -9.88
C ASN A 129 -1.80 38.42 -9.80
N ILE A 130 -1.32 38.75 -8.59
CA ILE A 130 -0.36 39.84 -8.38
C ILE A 130 0.94 39.59 -9.15
N LYS A 131 1.47 38.36 -9.08
CA LYS A 131 2.73 38.01 -9.75
C LYS A 131 2.56 37.90 -11.27
N ILE A 132 1.46 37.32 -11.75
CA ILE A 132 1.15 37.20 -13.19
C ILE A 132 0.94 38.57 -13.83
N ALA A 133 0.31 39.52 -13.14
CA ALA A 133 0.16 40.90 -13.64
C ALA A 133 1.51 41.59 -13.94
N SER A 134 2.62 41.11 -13.37
CA SER A 134 3.96 41.65 -13.63
C SER A 134 4.65 41.06 -14.87
N PHE A 135 4.09 40.02 -15.49
CA PHE A 135 4.66 39.36 -16.65
C PHE A 135 3.87 39.65 -17.95
N PRO A 136 4.53 39.73 -19.12
CA PRO A 136 3.86 39.84 -20.41
C PRO A 136 2.98 38.61 -20.72
N GLY A 137 1.76 38.85 -21.22
CA GLY A 137 0.77 37.81 -21.52
C GLY A 137 1.21 36.72 -22.50
N SER A 138 2.14 37.02 -23.40
CA SER A 138 2.61 36.10 -24.45
C SER A 138 3.53 34.99 -23.97
N ILE A 139 4.00 35.03 -22.71
CA ILE A 139 5.05 34.13 -22.21
C ILE A 139 4.47 32.86 -21.57
N TYR A 140 3.16 32.81 -21.29
CA TYR A 140 2.56 31.69 -20.54
C TYR A 140 2.42 30.39 -21.33
N GLY A 141 2.40 30.44 -22.67
CA GLY A 141 2.32 29.26 -23.53
C GLY A 141 1.19 28.30 -23.16
N THR A 142 1.45 26.99 -23.18
CA THR A 142 0.51 25.94 -22.74
C THR A 142 0.46 25.80 -21.20
N GLY A 143 1.40 26.42 -20.48
CA GLY A 143 1.43 26.38 -19.02
C GLY A 143 0.19 27.00 -18.36
N ARG A 144 -0.48 27.95 -19.03
CA ARG A 144 -1.75 28.51 -18.56
C ARG A 144 -2.89 27.49 -18.52
N ASP A 145 -2.94 26.58 -19.50
CA ASP A 145 -3.98 25.56 -19.60
C ASP A 145 -3.80 24.51 -18.49
N TRP A 146 -2.55 24.11 -18.24
CA TRP A 146 -2.20 23.23 -17.12
C TRP A 146 -2.48 23.84 -15.74
N LEU A 147 -2.22 25.15 -15.57
CA LEU A 147 -2.61 25.86 -14.36
C LEU A 147 -4.13 25.79 -14.16
N MET A 148 -4.92 26.01 -15.21
CA MET A 148 -6.38 25.91 -15.14
C MET A 148 -6.84 24.48 -14.84
N TRP A 149 -6.19 23.47 -15.43
CA TRP A 149 -6.45 22.07 -15.11
C TRP A 149 -6.26 21.80 -13.62
N LEU A 150 -5.13 22.21 -13.03
CA LEU A 150 -4.84 22.02 -11.61
C LEU A 150 -5.82 22.80 -10.72
N ILE A 151 -6.14 24.05 -11.05
CA ILE A 151 -7.13 24.85 -10.32
C ILE A 151 -8.50 24.15 -10.35
N GLY A 152 -8.88 23.56 -11.48
CA GLY A 152 -10.11 22.76 -11.60
C GLY A 152 -10.16 21.61 -10.60
N GLN A 153 -9.04 20.90 -10.42
CA GLN A 153 -8.90 19.85 -9.39
C GLN A 153 -9.17 20.40 -7.97
N MET A 154 -8.67 21.60 -7.67
CA MET A 154 -8.87 22.25 -6.37
C MET A 154 -10.33 22.72 -6.15
N LEU A 155 -10.95 23.34 -7.16
CA LEU A 155 -12.32 23.89 -7.07
C LEU A 155 -13.34 22.83 -6.70
N CYS A 156 -13.31 21.70 -7.42
CA CYS A 156 -14.25 20.61 -7.18
C CYS A 156 -14.06 20.00 -5.77
N HIS A 157 -12.82 19.99 -5.24
CA HIS A 157 -12.54 19.49 -3.90
C HIS A 157 -13.08 20.41 -2.79
N VAL A 158 -12.83 21.72 -2.90
CA VAL A 158 -13.18 22.72 -1.86
C VAL A 158 -14.70 22.82 -1.66
N LEU A 159 -15.48 22.69 -2.73
CA LEU A 159 -16.94 22.81 -2.70
C LEU A 159 -17.65 21.70 -1.91
N ASN A 160 -17.02 20.55 -1.71
CA ASN A 160 -17.63 19.40 -1.03
C ASN A 160 -17.32 19.32 0.47
N LYS A 161 -16.10 19.68 0.90
CA LYS A 161 -15.73 19.65 2.33
C LYS A 161 -16.16 20.90 3.10
N ASN A 162 -16.41 22.01 2.40
CA ASN A 162 -16.87 23.26 2.98
C ASN A 162 -18.22 23.65 2.36
N HIS A 163 -19.32 23.41 3.07
CA HIS A 163 -20.56 24.15 2.80
C HIS A 163 -20.24 25.65 2.85
N VAL A 164 -20.19 26.31 1.69
CA VAL A 164 -20.40 27.75 1.51
C VAL A 164 -19.69 28.61 2.58
N LYS A 165 -18.39 28.38 2.77
CA LYS A 165 -17.50 29.28 3.54
C LYS A 165 -16.34 29.84 2.73
N SER A 166 -16.18 29.41 1.48
CA SER A 166 -15.40 30.20 0.52
C SER A 166 -16.18 31.47 0.24
N THR A 167 -15.55 32.59 0.59
CA THR A 167 -16.12 33.92 0.36
C THR A 167 -16.28 34.15 -1.14
N TRP A 168 -17.33 34.87 -1.53
CA TRP A 168 -17.56 35.37 -2.89
C TRP A 168 -16.27 35.90 -3.57
N SER A 169 -15.37 36.49 -2.78
CA SER A 169 -14.04 36.94 -3.19
C SER A 169 -13.21 35.87 -3.91
N ASP A 170 -13.27 34.61 -3.47
CA ASP A 170 -12.37 33.56 -3.97
C ASP A 170 -12.66 33.22 -5.42
N TYR A 171 -13.95 33.24 -5.80
CA TYR A 171 -14.40 32.96 -7.16
C TYR A 171 -14.21 34.15 -8.09
N LEU A 172 -14.37 35.37 -7.59
CA LEU A 172 -14.07 36.58 -8.36
C LEU A 172 -12.60 36.62 -8.77
N VAL A 173 -11.69 36.36 -7.83
CA VAL A 173 -10.24 36.33 -8.07
C VAL A 173 -9.89 35.32 -9.16
N LEU A 174 -10.58 34.18 -9.21
CA LEU A 174 -10.40 33.20 -10.27
C LEU A 174 -10.96 33.67 -11.63
N LEU A 175 -12.14 34.29 -11.67
CA LEU A 175 -12.68 34.83 -12.92
C LEU A 175 -11.76 35.91 -13.51
N ASP A 176 -11.18 36.74 -12.64
CA ASP A 176 -10.21 37.77 -13.04
C ASP A 176 -8.89 37.14 -13.52
N LEU A 177 -8.42 36.07 -12.86
CA LEU A 177 -7.26 35.31 -13.32
C LEU A 177 -7.47 34.72 -14.71
N ILE A 178 -8.64 34.09 -14.95
CA ILE A 178 -8.99 33.52 -16.27
C ILE A 178 -8.99 34.63 -17.33
N ARG A 179 -9.62 35.78 -17.05
CA ARG A 179 -9.63 36.92 -18.00
C ARG A 179 -8.24 37.45 -18.30
N THR A 180 -7.36 37.48 -17.29
CA THR A 180 -5.98 37.95 -17.44
C THR A 180 -5.15 36.98 -18.29
N LEU A 181 -5.34 35.68 -18.12
CA LEU A 181 -4.59 34.65 -18.86
C LEU A 181 -5.11 34.39 -20.28
N TYR A 182 -6.41 34.66 -20.52
CA TYR A 182 -7.09 34.42 -21.80
C TYR A 182 -7.67 35.74 -22.35
N SER A 183 -6.81 36.74 -22.47
CA SER A 183 -7.14 38.05 -23.07
C SER A 183 -7.05 38.05 -24.60
N ASP A 184 -6.96 36.87 -25.23
CA ASP A 184 -6.82 36.73 -26.69
C ASP A 184 -8.07 37.30 -27.40
N SER A 185 -7.84 38.05 -28.49
CA SER A 185 -8.93 38.69 -29.25
C SER A 185 -9.72 37.70 -30.11
N GLN A 186 -9.07 36.62 -30.53
CA GLN A 186 -9.66 35.56 -31.35
C GLN A 186 -10.05 34.35 -30.49
N PRO A 187 -11.17 33.68 -30.81
CA PRO A 187 -11.55 32.44 -30.15
C PRO A 187 -10.52 31.33 -30.39
N ILE A 188 -10.19 30.57 -29.35
CA ILE A 188 -9.32 29.40 -29.42
C ILE A 188 -10.10 28.25 -30.08
N PRO A 189 -9.53 27.55 -31.07
CA PRO A 189 -10.21 26.45 -31.75
C PRO A 189 -10.44 25.25 -30.81
N GLU A 190 -11.46 24.43 -31.13
CA GLU A 190 -11.71 23.20 -30.37
C GLU A 190 -10.59 22.16 -30.56
N PRO A 191 -10.19 21.46 -29.48
CA PRO A 191 -9.19 20.39 -29.55
C PRO A 191 -9.78 19.08 -30.08
N ASP A 192 -8.91 18.12 -30.40
CA ASP A 192 -9.32 16.74 -30.62
C ASP A 192 -9.63 16.06 -29.27
N TYR A 193 -10.91 15.80 -29.02
CA TYR A 193 -11.38 15.17 -27.79
C TYR A 193 -10.98 13.69 -27.63
N ARG A 194 -10.34 13.07 -28.62
CA ARG A 194 -9.77 11.72 -28.49
C ARG A 194 -8.45 11.71 -27.74
N ASP A 195 -7.78 12.85 -27.63
CA ASP A 195 -6.53 13.00 -26.90
C ASP A 195 -6.74 13.63 -25.52
N PHE A 196 -5.93 13.22 -24.54
CA PHE A 196 -5.98 13.75 -23.18
C PHE A 196 -5.72 15.26 -23.17
N GLN A 197 -4.90 15.76 -24.08
CA GLN A 197 -4.59 17.19 -24.20
C GLN A 197 -5.86 18.06 -24.25
N SER A 198 -6.97 17.53 -24.80
CA SER A 198 -8.27 18.21 -24.80
C SER A 198 -8.79 18.57 -23.41
N VAL A 199 -8.55 17.71 -22.41
CA VAL A 199 -8.94 17.93 -21.01
C VAL A 199 -8.20 19.13 -20.44
N VAL A 200 -6.92 19.28 -20.80
CA VAL A 200 -6.07 20.39 -20.35
C VAL A 200 -6.45 21.67 -21.07
N SER A 201 -6.57 21.64 -22.40
CA SER A 201 -6.86 22.84 -23.20
C SER A 201 -8.24 23.45 -22.89
N VAL A 202 -9.23 22.62 -22.56
CA VAL A 202 -10.61 23.08 -22.25
C VAL A 202 -10.76 23.42 -20.77
N ALA A 203 -9.77 23.14 -19.91
CA ALA A 203 -9.90 23.31 -18.46
C ALA A 203 -10.33 24.73 -18.05
N ALA A 204 -9.82 25.77 -18.72
CA ALA A 204 -10.21 27.16 -18.47
C ALA A 204 -11.69 27.39 -18.74
N ALA A 205 -12.18 26.92 -19.89
CA ALA A 205 -13.58 27.00 -20.27
C ALA A 205 -14.48 26.17 -19.37
N SER A 206 -14.05 24.96 -18.97
CA SER A 206 -14.76 24.11 -18.01
C SER A 206 -14.89 24.78 -16.65
N ASN A 207 -13.81 25.36 -16.12
CA ASN A 207 -13.83 26.10 -14.86
C ASN A 207 -14.75 27.32 -14.94
N TRP A 208 -14.65 28.11 -16.01
CA TRP A 208 -15.51 29.27 -16.25
C TRP A 208 -16.99 28.87 -16.28
N TYR A 209 -17.32 27.86 -17.08
CA TYR A 209 -18.68 27.38 -17.27
C TYR A 209 -19.25 26.85 -15.96
N PHE A 210 -18.49 26.03 -15.23
CA PHE A 210 -18.86 25.51 -13.93
C PHE A 210 -19.14 26.63 -12.91
N LEU A 211 -18.26 27.64 -12.82
CA LEU A 211 -18.44 28.75 -11.88
C LEU A 211 -19.69 29.57 -12.18
N THR A 212 -19.90 29.92 -13.45
CA THR A 212 -20.99 30.81 -13.87
C THR A 212 -22.36 30.14 -13.86
N THR A 213 -22.44 28.83 -14.11
CA THR A 213 -23.71 28.11 -14.17
C THR A 213 -24.08 27.39 -12.88
N ARG A 214 -23.10 26.99 -12.06
CA ARG A 214 -23.35 26.16 -10.86
C ARG A 214 -23.01 26.87 -9.56
N VAL A 215 -21.87 27.54 -9.49
CA VAL A 215 -21.37 28.10 -8.22
C VAL A 215 -22.02 29.45 -7.92
N ILE A 216 -21.91 30.40 -8.86
CA ILE A 216 -22.43 31.76 -8.70
C ILE A 216 -23.94 31.78 -8.42
N PRO A 217 -24.79 31.02 -9.15
CA PRO A 217 -26.23 31.03 -8.87
C PRO A 217 -26.58 30.54 -7.47
N VAL A 218 -25.87 29.52 -6.98
CA VAL A 218 -26.07 28.98 -5.62
C VAL A 218 -25.66 30.01 -4.56
N ILE A 219 -24.55 30.73 -4.77
CA ILE A 219 -24.11 31.76 -3.82
C ILE A 219 -25.07 32.95 -3.83
N ALA A 220 -25.48 33.44 -5.00
CA ALA A 220 -26.40 34.56 -5.14
C ALA A 220 -27.76 34.28 -4.48
N ALA A 221 -28.26 33.03 -4.59
CA ALA A 221 -29.46 32.59 -3.90
C ALA A 221 -29.30 32.58 -2.37
N SER A 222 -28.09 32.27 -1.87
CA SER A 222 -27.79 32.27 -0.42
C SER A 222 -27.62 33.67 0.17
N THR A 223 -27.22 34.67 -0.62
CA THR A 223 -26.94 36.05 -0.17
C THR A 223 -28.12 37.02 -0.33
N GLN A 224 -29.30 36.57 -0.77
CA GLN A 224 -30.50 37.40 -1.01
C GLN A 224 -30.23 38.64 -1.90
N SER A 225 -29.23 38.58 -2.78
CA SER A 225 -28.94 39.64 -3.74
C SER A 225 -29.79 39.46 -4.99
N ASN A 226 -30.70 40.39 -5.28
CA ASN A 226 -31.66 40.31 -6.39
C ASN A 226 -31.04 40.49 -7.80
N SER A 227 -29.74 40.76 -7.93
CA SER A 227 -29.04 40.86 -9.21
C SER A 227 -27.92 39.81 -9.29
N LEU A 228 -28.12 38.78 -10.10
CA LEU A 228 -27.04 37.89 -10.53
C LEU A 228 -26.10 38.70 -11.43
N PRO A 229 -24.81 38.90 -11.06
CA PRO A 229 -23.86 39.49 -11.99
C PRO A 229 -23.71 38.57 -13.20
N GLN A 230 -24.13 39.05 -14.37
CA GLN A 230 -23.88 38.35 -15.63
C GLN A 230 -22.42 38.60 -16.05
N TYR A 231 -21.61 37.55 -15.98
CA TYR A 231 -20.25 37.59 -16.49
C TYR A 231 -20.24 37.25 -17.97
N GLN A 232 -19.76 38.17 -18.80
CA GLN A 232 -19.51 37.89 -20.21
C GLN A 232 -18.33 36.91 -20.35
N THR A 233 -18.55 35.84 -21.12
CA THR A 233 -17.52 34.86 -21.45
C THR A 233 -16.36 35.54 -22.21
N PRO A 234 -15.10 35.31 -21.83
CA PRO A 234 -13.96 35.80 -22.60
C PRO A 234 -14.00 35.30 -24.05
N ASN A 235 -13.72 36.19 -25.02
CA ASN A 235 -13.77 35.85 -26.46
C ASN A 235 -12.90 34.63 -26.79
N ALA A 236 -11.71 34.54 -26.19
CA ALA A 236 -10.81 33.41 -26.33
C ALA A 236 -11.45 32.05 -26.01
N LEU A 237 -12.34 31.99 -25.02
CA LEU A 237 -12.97 30.76 -24.52
C LEU A 237 -14.36 30.50 -25.12
N TYR A 238 -14.85 31.40 -25.98
CA TYR A 238 -16.23 31.39 -26.46
C TYR A 238 -16.64 30.05 -27.10
N LEU A 239 -15.85 29.55 -28.05
CA LEU A 239 -16.12 28.30 -28.76
C LEU A 239 -16.16 27.09 -27.82
N HIS A 240 -15.19 26.99 -26.90
CA HIS A 240 -15.16 25.90 -25.93
C HIS A 240 -16.36 25.94 -24.99
N VAL A 241 -16.77 27.12 -24.52
CA VAL A 241 -17.95 27.26 -23.65
C VAL A 241 -19.24 26.91 -24.38
N GLU A 242 -19.38 27.25 -25.67
CA GLU A 242 -20.52 26.80 -26.48
C GLU A 242 -20.54 25.29 -26.68
N ALA A 243 -19.38 24.68 -26.96
CA ALA A 243 -19.25 23.23 -27.08
C ALA A 243 -19.67 22.53 -25.78
N LEU A 244 -19.21 23.02 -24.61
CA LEU A 244 -19.59 22.48 -23.30
C LEU A 244 -21.09 22.56 -23.02
N LYS A 245 -21.74 23.68 -23.37
CA LYS A 245 -23.21 23.81 -23.28
C LYS A 245 -23.92 22.72 -24.10
N SER A 246 -23.48 22.54 -25.35
CA SER A 246 -24.06 21.52 -26.24
C SER A 246 -23.85 20.08 -25.74
N LEU A 247 -22.77 19.83 -24.98
CA LEU A 247 -22.47 18.53 -24.40
C LEU A 247 -23.33 18.23 -23.19
N GLU A 248 -23.68 19.23 -22.38
CA GLU A 248 -24.56 19.04 -21.22
C GLU A 248 -25.97 18.64 -21.61
N ASP A 249 -26.47 19.15 -22.75
CA ASP A 249 -27.76 18.77 -23.31
C ASP A 249 -27.79 17.32 -23.82
N ARG A 250 -26.62 16.71 -24.06
CA ARG A 250 -26.48 15.33 -24.54
C ARG A 250 -26.24 14.39 -23.36
N LYS A 251 -27.16 13.45 -23.14
CA LYS A 251 -26.92 12.33 -22.22
C LYS A 251 -25.88 11.39 -22.84
N LEU A 252 -24.62 11.54 -22.45
CA LEU A 252 -23.52 10.66 -22.86
C LEU A 252 -23.75 9.26 -22.26
N SER A 253 -23.95 8.26 -23.12
CA SER A 253 -24.23 6.86 -22.75
C SER A 253 -23.02 5.92 -22.88
N SER A 254 -21.90 6.43 -23.40
CA SER A 254 -20.68 5.67 -23.70
C SER A 254 -19.42 6.44 -23.30
N ILE A 255 -18.33 5.69 -23.05
CA ILE A 255 -17.01 6.21 -22.71
C ILE A 255 -16.12 6.12 -23.96
N ASP A 256 -16.49 6.88 -25.00
CA ASP A 256 -15.84 6.80 -26.30
C ASP A 256 -14.63 7.75 -26.42
N ASP A 257 -14.66 8.89 -25.72
CA ASP A 257 -13.61 9.91 -25.72
C ASP A 257 -13.61 10.77 -24.45
N TYR A 258 -12.73 11.77 -24.37
CA TYR A 258 -12.54 12.58 -23.17
C TYR A 258 -13.69 13.56 -22.87
N ARG A 259 -14.67 13.75 -23.78
CA ARG A 259 -15.86 14.59 -23.50
C ARG A 259 -16.67 14.03 -22.34
N PHE A 260 -16.69 12.70 -22.19
CA PHE A 260 -17.32 12.04 -21.04
C PHE A 260 -16.76 12.57 -19.71
N TYR A 261 -15.42 12.59 -19.56
CA TYR A 261 -14.78 13.05 -18.32
C TYR A 261 -14.88 14.56 -18.13
N ILE A 262 -14.76 15.34 -19.20
CA ILE A 262 -14.90 16.81 -19.16
C ILE A 262 -16.31 17.19 -18.67
N SER A 263 -17.36 16.60 -19.24
CA SER A 263 -18.73 16.84 -18.80
C SER A 263 -18.96 16.38 -17.36
N TRP A 264 -18.41 15.22 -16.98
CA TRP A 264 -18.53 14.73 -15.61
C TRP A 264 -17.85 15.67 -14.60
N ASN A 265 -16.70 16.24 -14.93
CA ASN A 265 -16.01 17.19 -14.06
C ASN A 265 -16.87 18.44 -13.75
N ILE A 266 -17.69 18.87 -14.71
CA ILE A 266 -18.59 20.02 -14.57
C ILE A 266 -19.80 19.64 -13.69
N VAL A 267 -20.43 18.49 -13.92
CA VAL A 267 -21.67 18.10 -13.23
C VAL A 267 -21.47 17.29 -11.96
N GLY A 268 -20.23 16.91 -11.61
CA GLY A 268 -19.93 15.96 -10.54
C GLY A 268 -20.45 16.36 -9.15
N ASN A 269 -20.72 17.64 -8.91
CA ASN A 269 -21.29 18.16 -7.66
C ASN A 269 -22.82 18.10 -7.61
N ASP A 270 -23.49 17.87 -8.74
CA ASP A 270 -24.94 17.71 -8.82
C ASP A 270 -25.31 16.23 -8.72
N THR A 271 -25.89 15.84 -7.58
CA THR A 271 -26.25 14.43 -7.31
C THR A 271 -27.18 13.84 -8.36
N LYS A 272 -28.03 14.65 -9.03
CA LYS A 272 -28.98 14.15 -10.02
C LYS A 272 -28.33 13.93 -11.38
N LEU A 273 -27.51 14.88 -11.82
CA LEU A 273 -26.89 14.84 -13.14
C LEU A 273 -25.67 13.93 -13.21
N ASN A 274 -25.06 13.65 -12.07
CA ASN A 274 -23.90 12.78 -11.97
C ASN A 274 -24.24 11.28 -12.09
N SER A 275 -25.42 10.84 -11.59
CA SER A 275 -25.81 9.42 -11.56
C SER A 275 -25.56 8.67 -12.89
N PRO A 276 -25.95 9.20 -14.07
CA PRO A 276 -25.74 8.50 -15.34
C PRO A 276 -24.26 8.26 -15.69
N TYR A 277 -23.38 9.19 -15.35
CA TYR A 277 -21.93 9.03 -15.56
C TYR A 277 -21.38 7.92 -14.67
N MET A 278 -21.79 7.93 -13.40
CA MET A 278 -21.40 6.90 -12.45
C MET A 278 -21.90 5.51 -12.89
N ASP A 279 -23.17 5.40 -13.27
CA ASP A 279 -23.77 4.14 -13.72
C ASP A 279 -23.06 3.59 -14.96
N THR A 280 -22.73 4.47 -15.91
CA THR A 280 -21.98 4.10 -17.13
C THR A 280 -20.58 3.59 -16.78
N LEU A 281 -19.83 4.31 -15.94
CA LEU A 281 -18.49 3.90 -15.50
C LEU A 281 -18.53 2.57 -14.75
N PHE A 282 -19.47 2.43 -13.80
CA PHE A 282 -19.62 1.21 -13.01
C PHE A 282 -19.98 0.04 -13.91
N LYS A 283 -20.88 0.20 -14.88
CA LYS A 283 -21.24 -0.87 -15.82
C LYS A 283 -20.03 -1.35 -16.64
N VAL A 284 -19.13 -0.45 -17.04
CA VAL A 284 -17.96 -0.80 -17.86
C VAL A 284 -16.88 -1.49 -17.04
N TYR A 285 -16.53 -0.93 -15.87
CA TYR A 285 -15.32 -1.34 -15.13
C TYR A 285 -15.57 -2.06 -13.80
N ILE A 286 -16.82 -2.13 -13.32
CA ILE A 286 -17.09 -2.56 -11.94
C ILE A 286 -18.20 -3.63 -11.85
N LEU A 287 -19.39 -3.37 -12.37
CA LEU A 287 -20.58 -4.20 -12.23
C LEU A 287 -21.04 -4.66 -13.61
N ASN A 288 -20.45 -5.73 -14.13
CA ASN A 288 -20.93 -6.39 -15.36
C ASN A 288 -21.20 -7.88 -15.14
N THR A 289 -22.41 -8.22 -14.70
CA THR A 289 -22.79 -9.61 -14.38
C THR A 289 -22.88 -10.53 -15.61
N SER A 290 -22.76 -10.02 -16.83
CA SER A 290 -22.82 -10.82 -18.06
C SER A 290 -21.50 -11.54 -18.40
N GLN A 291 -20.38 -11.11 -17.84
CA GLN A 291 -19.07 -11.73 -18.05
C GLN A 291 -18.75 -12.66 -16.88
N SER A 292 -18.64 -13.96 -17.14
CA SER A 292 -18.11 -14.94 -16.18
C SER A 292 -16.63 -15.17 -16.45
N ILE A 293 -15.79 -14.89 -15.46
CA ILE A 293 -14.37 -15.21 -15.49
C ILE A 293 -14.18 -16.50 -14.68
N PRO A 294 -13.63 -17.57 -15.29
CA PRO A 294 -13.26 -18.76 -14.54
C PRO A 294 -12.12 -18.40 -13.58
N ALA A 295 -12.40 -18.36 -12.29
CA ALA A 295 -11.36 -18.26 -11.27
C ALA A 295 -10.63 -19.61 -11.24
N SER A 296 -9.32 -19.59 -11.47
CA SER A 296 -8.49 -20.78 -11.71
C SER A 296 -8.52 -21.84 -10.59
N HIS A 297 -9.01 -21.52 -9.38
CA HIS A 297 -9.02 -22.45 -8.23
C HIS A 297 -10.17 -22.23 -7.23
N MET A 298 -11.20 -21.45 -7.57
CA MET A 298 -12.38 -21.26 -6.71
C MET A 298 -13.54 -22.13 -7.21
N SER A 299 -14.31 -22.74 -6.31
CA SER A 299 -15.60 -23.38 -6.64
C SER A 299 -16.68 -22.39 -7.10
N HIS A 300 -16.32 -21.11 -7.22
CA HIS A 300 -17.20 -20.00 -7.57
C HIS A 300 -16.63 -19.24 -8.77
N ASN A 301 -17.45 -19.03 -9.78
CA ASN A 301 -17.13 -18.14 -10.90
C ASN A 301 -17.08 -16.69 -10.38
N VAL A 302 -16.05 -15.95 -10.78
CA VAL A 302 -16.00 -14.51 -10.56
C VAL A 302 -16.76 -13.85 -11.71
N PHE A 303 -17.66 -12.93 -11.40
CA PHE A 303 -18.44 -12.22 -12.39
C PHE A 303 -18.00 -10.76 -12.45
N GLY A 304 -18.02 -10.18 -13.64
CA GLY A 304 -17.60 -8.80 -13.85
C GLY A 304 -16.37 -8.64 -14.74
N PRO A 305 -16.03 -7.38 -15.06
CA PRO A 305 -14.87 -7.05 -15.89
C PRO A 305 -13.56 -7.36 -15.17
N SER A 306 -12.55 -7.75 -15.94
CA SER A 306 -11.18 -7.98 -15.46
C SER A 306 -10.32 -6.71 -15.46
N GLU A 307 -10.58 -5.78 -16.39
CA GLU A 307 -9.83 -4.53 -16.53
C GLU A 307 -10.33 -3.47 -15.55
N GLY A 308 -9.41 -2.83 -14.82
CA GLY A 308 -9.71 -1.66 -14.00
C GLY A 308 -9.65 -0.34 -14.78
N ILE A 309 -10.20 0.73 -14.20
CA ILE A 309 -10.19 2.08 -14.80
C ILE A 309 -8.74 2.50 -15.12
N PRO A 310 -8.42 2.89 -16.36
CA PRO A 310 -7.08 3.34 -16.74
C PRO A 310 -6.65 4.62 -16.01
N TYR A 311 -5.36 4.79 -15.74
CA TYR A 311 -4.84 6.03 -15.12
C TYR A 311 -5.15 7.27 -15.93
N ARG A 312 -5.04 7.22 -17.26
CA ARG A 312 -5.41 8.36 -18.14
C ARG A 312 -6.85 8.82 -17.93
N SER A 313 -7.77 7.88 -17.71
CA SER A 313 -9.16 8.19 -17.40
C SER A 313 -9.28 8.83 -16.01
N LEU A 314 -8.53 8.35 -15.01
CA LEU A 314 -8.52 8.91 -13.66
C LEU A 314 -7.84 10.29 -13.59
N ASP A 315 -6.78 10.51 -14.34
CA ASP A 315 -6.07 11.79 -14.50
C ASP A 315 -6.99 12.82 -15.18
N ALA A 316 -7.85 12.38 -16.10
CA ALA A 316 -8.83 13.26 -16.76
C ALA A 316 -9.96 13.68 -15.82
N MET A 317 -10.24 12.91 -14.77
CA MET A 317 -11.26 13.20 -13.77
C MET A 317 -10.78 14.20 -12.72
N SER A 318 -11.69 15.02 -12.22
CA SER A 318 -11.42 15.92 -11.10
C SER A 318 -11.21 15.14 -9.80
N ALA A 319 -10.48 15.73 -8.85
CA ALA A 319 -10.25 15.19 -7.51
C ALA A 319 -11.56 14.79 -6.81
N HIS A 320 -12.63 15.57 -7.01
CA HIS A 320 -13.95 15.26 -6.48
C HIS A 320 -14.59 14.02 -7.12
N VAL A 321 -14.58 13.93 -8.44
CA VAL A 321 -15.14 12.77 -9.15
C VAL A 321 -14.43 11.49 -8.71
N LYS A 322 -13.09 11.53 -8.59
CA LYS A 322 -12.29 10.43 -8.02
C LYS A 322 -12.74 10.05 -6.59
N CYS A 323 -12.88 11.04 -5.71
CA CYS A 323 -13.37 10.82 -4.34
C CYS A 323 -14.77 10.20 -4.31
N LEU A 324 -15.67 10.64 -5.20
CA LEU A 324 -17.02 10.14 -5.30
C LEU A 324 -17.07 8.69 -5.77
N ILE A 325 -16.32 8.34 -6.83
CA ILE A 325 -16.20 6.97 -7.33
C ILE A 325 -15.69 6.06 -6.19
N ALA A 326 -14.62 6.46 -5.52
CA ALA A 326 -14.05 5.69 -4.42
C ALA A 326 -15.04 5.54 -3.25
N ARG A 327 -15.81 6.58 -2.93
CA ARG A 327 -16.84 6.54 -1.90
C ARG A 327 -17.99 5.61 -2.26
N GLN A 328 -18.48 5.68 -3.50
CA GLN A 328 -19.59 4.85 -3.95
C GLN A 328 -19.17 3.38 -4.06
N TYR A 329 -17.97 3.10 -4.58
CA TYR A 329 -17.40 1.76 -4.59
C TYR A 329 -17.29 1.21 -3.16
N TYR A 330 -16.73 2.01 -2.24
CA TYR A 330 -16.64 1.61 -0.84
C TYR A 330 -18.01 1.38 -0.20
N SER A 331 -18.98 2.28 -0.39
CA SER A 331 -20.32 2.15 0.20
C SER A 331 -21.04 0.91 -0.35
N ASP A 332 -21.16 0.84 -1.67
CA ASP A 332 -22.13 -0.03 -2.32
C ASP A 332 -21.57 -1.41 -2.63
N ILE A 333 -20.26 -1.57 -2.77
CA ILE A 333 -19.63 -2.85 -3.11
C ILE A 333 -18.86 -3.43 -1.93
N ILE A 334 -18.09 -2.59 -1.23
CA ILE A 334 -17.35 -3.03 -0.04
C ILE A 334 -18.34 -3.07 1.16
N SER A 335 -18.70 -1.94 1.77
CA SER A 335 -19.39 -1.96 3.07
C SER A 335 -20.75 -2.69 3.10
N LYS A 336 -21.56 -2.59 2.03
CA LYS A 336 -22.91 -3.19 1.98
C LYS A 336 -22.92 -4.64 1.51
N ASN A 337 -22.15 -5.00 0.47
CA ASN A 337 -22.25 -6.32 -0.15
C ASN A 337 -21.31 -7.36 0.46
N LEU A 338 -20.26 -6.95 1.20
CA LEU A 338 -19.32 -7.89 1.81
C LEU A 338 -20.00 -8.87 2.80
N PHE A 339 -21.08 -8.45 3.46
CA PHE A 339 -21.78 -9.30 4.45
C PHE A 339 -22.95 -10.09 3.87
N ASN A 340 -23.21 -10.01 2.56
CA ASN A 340 -24.35 -10.66 1.92
C ASN A 340 -23.88 -11.81 1.00
N PRO A 341 -24.05 -13.08 1.41
CA PRO A 341 -23.46 -14.23 0.72
C PRO A 341 -24.00 -14.47 -0.70
N THR A 342 -25.18 -13.94 -1.03
CA THR A 342 -25.79 -14.03 -2.37
C THR A 342 -25.25 -13.02 -3.39
N GLN A 343 -24.50 -12.00 -2.94
CA GLN A 343 -24.05 -10.86 -3.76
C GLN A 343 -22.54 -10.86 -4.06
N TRP A 344 -21.84 -11.96 -3.77
CA TRP A 344 -20.40 -12.10 -4.05
C TRP A 344 -20.04 -12.01 -5.54
N SER A 345 -21.01 -12.18 -6.44
CA SER A 345 -20.87 -11.94 -7.88
C SER A 345 -20.64 -10.47 -8.25
N MET A 346 -20.59 -9.54 -7.28
CA MET A 346 -20.50 -8.10 -7.53
C MET A 346 -19.12 -7.48 -7.25
N VAL A 347 -18.17 -8.20 -6.63
CA VAL A 347 -16.78 -7.71 -6.48
C VAL A 347 -15.95 -8.21 -7.66
N SER A 348 -15.95 -7.42 -8.75
CA SER A 348 -15.16 -7.74 -9.93
C SER A 348 -13.66 -7.44 -9.74
N PRO A 349 -12.76 -8.18 -10.42
CA PRO A 349 -11.33 -7.87 -10.40
C PRO A 349 -11.03 -6.46 -10.91
N GLY A 350 -11.74 -6.02 -11.96
CA GLY A 350 -11.65 -4.66 -12.47
C GLY A 350 -12.06 -3.61 -11.44
N GLY A 351 -13.08 -3.89 -10.62
CA GLY A 351 -13.48 -3.04 -9.51
C GLY A 351 -12.40 -2.92 -8.42
N VAL A 352 -11.82 -4.03 -8.00
CA VAL A 352 -10.75 -4.05 -6.98
C VAL A 352 -9.52 -3.29 -7.48
N GLU A 353 -9.14 -3.52 -8.74
CA GLU A 353 -8.03 -2.83 -9.39
C GLU A 353 -8.31 -1.33 -9.54
N SER A 354 -9.52 -0.94 -9.94
CA SER A 354 -9.95 0.46 -10.03
C SER A 354 -9.85 1.17 -8.68
N PHE A 355 -10.28 0.50 -7.61
CA PHE A 355 -10.20 1.05 -6.26
C PHE A 355 -8.77 1.16 -5.76
N ALA A 356 -7.91 0.18 -6.05
CA ALA A 356 -6.48 0.26 -5.75
C ALA A 356 -5.80 1.44 -6.45
N ARG A 357 -6.10 1.67 -7.74
CA ARG A 357 -5.59 2.82 -8.50
C ARG A 357 -6.07 4.15 -7.93
N LEU A 358 -7.33 4.23 -7.52
CA LEU A 358 -7.87 5.42 -6.84
C LEU A 358 -7.15 5.72 -5.52
N LEU A 359 -6.74 4.70 -4.77
CA LEU A 359 -5.98 4.86 -3.53
C LEU A 359 -4.54 5.39 -3.74
N ALA A 360 -4.02 5.40 -4.97
CA ALA A 360 -2.74 6.04 -5.28
C ALA A 360 -2.82 7.58 -5.26
N TYR A 361 -4.02 8.14 -5.40
CA TYR A 361 -4.25 9.58 -5.37
C TYR A 361 -4.35 10.07 -3.92
N PRO A 362 -3.50 11.02 -3.49
CA PRO A 362 -3.46 11.45 -2.10
C PRO A 362 -4.79 12.06 -1.63
N GLU A 363 -5.56 12.63 -2.56
CA GLU A 363 -6.87 13.19 -2.25
C GLU A 363 -7.91 12.13 -1.86
N VAL A 364 -7.75 10.89 -2.31
CA VAL A 364 -8.61 9.75 -1.99
C VAL A 364 -8.02 8.94 -0.83
N GLU A 365 -6.70 8.74 -0.83
CA GLU A 365 -5.93 7.90 0.10
C GLU A 365 -6.31 8.17 1.57
N GLN A 366 -6.25 9.43 2.02
CA GLN A 366 -6.37 9.78 3.44
C GLN A 366 -7.69 9.33 4.07
N ASP A 367 -8.81 9.61 3.40
CA ASP A 367 -10.15 9.30 3.91
C ASP A 367 -10.48 7.81 3.72
N ARG A 368 -10.10 7.22 2.58
CA ARG A 368 -10.42 5.82 2.27
C ARG A 368 -9.61 4.82 3.07
N LEU A 369 -8.32 5.04 3.31
CA LEU A 369 -7.51 4.12 4.12
C LEU A 369 -8.01 4.06 5.57
N LYS A 370 -8.49 5.18 6.13
CA LYS A 370 -9.11 5.21 7.46
C LYS A 370 -10.41 4.39 7.50
N GLU A 371 -11.21 4.43 6.46
CA GLU A 371 -12.43 3.61 6.39
C GLU A 371 -12.12 2.13 6.20
N LEU A 372 -11.09 1.76 5.42
CA LEU A 372 -10.63 0.38 5.31
C LEU A 372 -10.10 -0.17 6.63
N LEU A 373 -9.43 0.65 7.43
CA LEU A 373 -9.03 0.28 8.80
C LEU A 373 -10.25 -0.05 9.68
N ASN A 374 -11.27 0.81 9.67
CA ASN A 374 -12.50 0.59 10.44
C ASN A 374 -13.29 -0.64 9.92
N LEU A 375 -13.26 -0.86 8.60
CA LEU A 375 -13.85 -2.04 7.99
C LEU A 375 -13.13 -3.30 8.46
N THR A 376 -11.80 -3.27 8.57
CA THR A 376 -11.01 -4.40 9.08
C THR A 376 -11.52 -4.83 10.45
N ASP A 377 -11.71 -3.89 11.39
CA ASP A 377 -12.31 -4.19 12.70
C ASP A 377 -13.71 -4.83 12.58
N THR A 378 -14.53 -4.32 11.67
CA THR A 378 -15.89 -4.84 11.44
C THR A 378 -15.87 -6.26 10.87
N ILE A 379 -14.96 -6.54 9.95
CA ILE A 379 -14.75 -7.85 9.33
C ILE A 379 -14.33 -8.88 10.39
N ILE A 380 -13.42 -8.48 11.28
CA ILE A 380 -12.96 -9.30 12.41
C ILE A 380 -14.13 -9.61 13.33
N ASN A 381 -14.87 -8.59 13.77
CA ASN A 381 -15.99 -8.76 14.70
C ASN A 381 -17.12 -9.63 14.11
N LYS A 382 -17.30 -9.61 12.80
CA LYS A 382 -18.31 -10.42 12.09
C LYS A 382 -17.78 -11.75 11.55
N ASN A 383 -16.51 -12.10 11.83
CA ASN A 383 -15.85 -13.33 11.35
C ASN A 383 -15.93 -13.53 9.82
N TRP A 384 -15.77 -12.45 9.05
CA TRP A 384 -15.91 -12.52 7.61
C TRP A 384 -14.58 -12.79 6.89
N TYR A 385 -14.21 -14.07 6.77
CA TYR A 385 -12.88 -14.52 6.33
C TYR A 385 -12.47 -14.13 4.92
N LEU A 386 -13.40 -14.15 3.96
CA LEU A 386 -13.06 -13.72 2.59
C LEU A 386 -12.69 -12.25 2.56
N GLY A 387 -13.32 -11.42 3.37
CA GLY A 387 -12.95 -10.02 3.49
C GLY A 387 -11.57 -9.78 3.99
N ALA A 388 -11.22 -10.52 5.03
CA ALA A 388 -9.86 -10.50 5.55
C ALA A 388 -8.88 -10.94 4.47
N HIS A 389 -9.22 -11.94 3.65
CA HIS A 389 -8.40 -12.38 2.52
C HIS A 389 -8.25 -11.30 1.44
N LEU A 390 -9.35 -10.69 0.98
CA LEU A 390 -9.34 -9.63 -0.02
C LEU A 390 -8.55 -8.40 0.44
N LEU A 391 -8.75 -7.96 1.68
CA LEU A 391 -7.99 -6.85 2.25
C LEU A 391 -6.51 -7.21 2.39
N ALA A 392 -6.20 -8.43 2.82
CA ALA A 392 -4.81 -8.88 2.89
C ALA A 392 -4.14 -8.86 1.51
N GLU A 393 -4.83 -9.32 0.45
CA GLU A 393 -4.31 -9.24 -0.92
C GLU A 393 -4.12 -7.79 -1.39
N LEU A 394 -5.11 -6.92 -1.14
CA LEU A 394 -5.07 -5.50 -1.50
C LEU A 394 -3.88 -4.79 -0.86
N PHE A 395 -3.70 -4.94 0.45
CA PHE A 395 -2.58 -4.32 1.19
C PHE A 395 -1.23 -4.96 0.85
N THR A 396 -1.19 -6.22 0.44
CA THR A 396 0.05 -6.91 0.12
C THR A 396 0.56 -6.60 -1.29
N PHE A 397 -0.31 -6.63 -2.29
CA PHE A 397 0.11 -6.65 -3.70
C PHE A 397 -0.30 -5.43 -4.52
N ARG A 398 -1.22 -4.58 -4.03
CA ARG A 398 -1.74 -3.45 -4.82
C ARG A 398 -1.45 -2.09 -4.22
N LEU A 399 -1.30 -1.99 -2.89
CA LEU A 399 -1.00 -0.73 -2.23
C LEU A 399 0.50 -0.56 -2.03
N HIS A 400 1.12 0.26 -2.88
CA HIS A 400 2.55 0.57 -2.79
C HIS A 400 2.90 1.43 -1.58
N ARG A 401 1.96 2.25 -1.10
CA ARG A 401 2.20 3.19 -0.02
C ARG A 401 1.12 3.08 1.04
N ILE A 402 1.56 2.70 2.24
CA ILE A 402 0.73 2.66 3.43
C ILE A 402 1.37 3.62 4.45
N PRO A 403 0.65 4.66 4.92
CA PRO A 403 1.16 5.53 5.97
C PRO A 403 1.55 4.73 7.22
N THR A 404 2.65 5.11 7.86
CA THR A 404 3.24 4.34 8.96
C THR A 404 2.30 4.11 10.14
N SER A 405 1.45 5.09 10.48
CA SER A 405 0.43 4.93 11.52
C SER A 405 -0.63 3.87 11.16
N ILE A 406 -1.03 3.84 9.88
CA ILE A 406 -1.99 2.87 9.36
C ILE A 406 -1.35 1.47 9.33
N ARG A 407 -0.09 1.39 8.91
CA ARG A 407 0.69 0.15 8.92
C ARG A 407 0.76 -0.49 10.31
N ALA A 408 1.03 0.32 11.34
CA ALA A 408 1.07 -0.14 12.72
C ALA A 408 -0.30 -0.66 13.22
N GLN A 409 -1.40 0.00 12.83
CA GLN A 409 -2.75 -0.45 13.16
C GLN A 409 -3.15 -1.73 12.42
N LEU A 410 -2.81 -1.87 11.13
CA LEU A 410 -3.03 -3.11 10.38
C LEU A 410 -2.27 -4.28 10.98
N LEU A 411 -0.98 -4.07 11.32
CA LEU A 411 -0.15 -5.07 11.99
C LEU A 411 -0.82 -5.54 13.29
N GLN A 412 -1.39 -4.63 14.06
CA GLN A 412 -2.12 -4.94 15.28
C GLN A 412 -3.41 -5.75 15.01
N GLN A 413 -4.27 -5.26 14.12
CA GLN A 413 -5.57 -5.86 13.81
C GLN A 413 -5.40 -7.30 13.29
N PHE A 414 -4.53 -7.49 12.29
CA PHE A 414 -4.31 -8.79 11.66
C PHE A 414 -3.53 -9.79 12.53
N SER A 415 -2.63 -9.32 13.40
CA SER A 415 -2.00 -10.19 14.40
C SER A 415 -3.03 -10.67 15.43
N GLY A 416 -4.00 -9.83 15.80
CA GLY A 416 -5.17 -10.21 16.58
C GLY A 416 -6.02 -11.30 15.91
N ILE A 417 -6.18 -11.26 14.57
CA ILE A 417 -6.89 -12.31 13.82
C ILE A 417 -6.16 -13.65 13.95
N LEU A 418 -4.84 -13.67 13.77
CA LEU A 418 -4.02 -14.87 13.93
C LEU A 418 -4.08 -15.45 15.35
N ALA A 419 -4.39 -14.64 16.37
CA ALA A 419 -4.56 -15.14 17.73
C ALA A 419 -5.92 -15.82 17.97
N SER A 420 -6.91 -15.61 17.09
CA SER A 420 -8.28 -16.13 17.26
C SER A 420 -8.40 -17.57 16.73
N PRO A 421 -9.01 -18.53 17.46
CA PRO A 421 -9.13 -19.92 16.99
C PRO A 421 -10.03 -20.10 15.76
N LEU A 422 -10.79 -19.07 15.39
CA LEU A 422 -11.84 -19.08 14.37
C LEU A 422 -11.31 -19.16 12.92
N HIS A 423 -10.08 -18.71 12.65
CA HIS A 423 -9.47 -18.80 11.31
C HIS A 423 -8.70 -20.11 11.06
N ALA A 424 -8.56 -20.97 12.07
CA ALA A 424 -7.66 -22.12 12.07
C ALA A 424 -8.01 -23.23 11.04
N GLY A 425 -9.22 -23.18 10.45
CA GLY A 425 -9.68 -24.06 9.38
C GLY A 425 -9.54 -23.51 7.96
N HIS A 426 -8.93 -22.33 7.78
CA HIS A 426 -8.77 -21.69 6.46
C HIS A 426 -7.28 -21.47 6.12
N PRO A 427 -6.61 -22.47 5.50
CA PRO A 427 -5.17 -22.39 5.19
C PRO A 427 -4.78 -21.18 4.34
N GLN A 428 -5.58 -20.88 3.32
CA GLN A 428 -5.34 -19.76 2.40
C GLN A 428 -5.39 -18.40 3.11
N LEU A 429 -6.36 -18.21 4.02
CA LEU A 429 -6.47 -16.98 4.79
C LEU A 429 -5.26 -16.84 5.73
N HIS A 430 -4.90 -17.91 6.44
CA HIS A 430 -3.76 -17.89 7.35
C HIS A 430 -2.46 -17.50 6.62
N CYS A 431 -2.22 -18.05 5.43
CA CYS A 431 -1.04 -17.74 4.62
C CYS A 431 -1.07 -16.30 4.10
N ALA A 432 -2.23 -15.81 3.64
CA ALA A 432 -2.40 -14.44 3.20
C ALA A 432 -2.13 -13.44 4.34
N ILE A 433 -2.62 -13.72 5.55
CA ILE A 433 -2.38 -12.87 6.71
C ILE A 433 -0.90 -12.91 7.11
N GLN A 434 -0.27 -14.08 7.20
CA GLN A 434 1.16 -14.15 7.52
C GLN A 434 2.03 -13.41 6.49
N ASN A 435 1.69 -13.48 5.19
CA ASN A 435 2.37 -12.71 4.14
C ASN A 435 2.15 -11.21 4.29
N LEU A 436 0.93 -10.79 4.60
CA LEU A 436 0.63 -9.40 4.90
C LEU A 436 1.49 -8.90 6.08
N LEU A 437 1.51 -9.62 7.20
CA LEU A 437 2.27 -9.22 8.39
C LEU A 437 3.76 -9.09 8.09
N LEU A 438 4.34 -10.06 7.38
CA LEU A 438 5.74 -10.02 6.96
C LEU A 438 6.02 -8.79 6.07
N ASN A 439 5.16 -8.53 5.10
CA ASN A 439 5.30 -7.36 4.21
C ASN A 439 5.15 -6.04 4.97
N LEU A 440 4.18 -5.92 5.90
CA LEU A 440 4.03 -4.74 6.75
C LEU A 440 5.29 -4.52 7.60
N ILE A 441 5.86 -5.57 8.20
CA ILE A 441 7.10 -5.45 8.99
C ILE A 441 8.27 -4.97 8.13
N LEU A 442 8.47 -5.58 6.95
CA LEU A 442 9.58 -5.27 6.04
C LEU A 442 9.45 -3.88 5.39
N GLN A 443 8.24 -3.35 5.26
CA GLN A 443 7.98 -2.03 4.67
C GLN A 443 8.18 -0.86 5.66
N PHE A 444 8.43 -1.10 6.96
CA PHE A 444 8.81 0.00 7.85
C PHE A 444 10.19 0.54 7.47
N ASN A 445 10.29 1.85 7.26
CA ASN A 445 11.60 2.48 7.21
C ASN A 445 12.22 2.48 8.63
N CYS A 446 13.56 2.52 8.70
CA CYS A 446 14.30 2.42 9.96
C CYS A 446 13.90 3.54 10.96
N THR A 447 13.74 4.77 10.48
CA THR A 447 13.40 5.92 11.31
C THR A 447 11.99 5.85 11.89
N ASP A 448 11.03 5.34 11.11
CA ASP A 448 9.65 5.18 11.53
C ASP A 448 9.53 4.07 12.55
N LEU A 449 10.22 2.95 12.32
CA LEU A 449 10.21 1.83 13.25
C LEU A 449 10.71 2.27 14.63
N TYR A 450 11.84 2.99 14.68
CA TYR A 450 12.40 3.54 15.91
C TYR A 450 11.42 4.47 16.66
N ASN A 451 10.60 5.23 15.94
CA ASN A 451 9.64 6.18 16.52
C ASN A 451 8.27 5.59 16.87
N GLN A 452 7.85 4.51 16.20
CA GLN A 452 6.51 3.93 16.37
C GLN A 452 6.47 2.82 17.41
N VAL A 453 7.50 1.99 17.49
CA VAL A 453 7.54 0.88 18.46
C VAL A 453 7.36 1.36 19.90
N PRO A 454 8.01 2.43 20.37
CA PRO A 454 7.77 2.96 21.73
C PRO A 454 6.29 3.30 21.97
N LYS A 455 5.60 3.87 20.99
CA LYS A 455 4.17 4.21 21.11
C LYS A 455 3.28 2.98 21.20
N LEU A 456 3.66 1.89 20.52
CA LEU A 456 2.97 0.61 20.61
C LEU A 456 3.17 -0.05 21.98
N ILE A 457 4.34 0.14 22.59
CA ILE A 457 4.65 -0.31 23.95
C ILE A 457 3.84 0.50 24.97
N ASP A 458 3.91 1.83 24.91
CA ASP A 458 3.23 2.74 25.84
C ASP A 458 1.71 2.54 25.85
N SER A 459 1.13 2.21 24.69
CA SER A 459 -0.30 1.94 24.56
C SER A 459 -0.72 0.55 25.04
N LYS A 460 0.20 -0.29 25.53
CA LYS A 460 0.00 -1.71 25.88
C LYS A 460 -0.53 -2.57 24.73
N MET A 461 -0.42 -2.07 23.50
CA MET A 461 -0.89 -2.76 22.30
C MET A 461 0.14 -3.77 21.77
N LEU A 462 1.37 -3.75 22.30
CA LEU A 462 2.48 -4.60 21.84
C LEU A 462 2.16 -6.10 21.89
N GLN A 463 1.46 -6.58 22.94
CA GLN A 463 1.05 -7.98 23.03
C GLN A 463 0.10 -8.41 21.90
N SER A 464 -0.68 -7.47 21.35
CA SER A 464 -1.55 -7.72 20.21
C SER A 464 -0.83 -7.65 18.86
N VAL A 465 0.38 -7.10 18.81
CA VAL A 465 1.25 -7.08 17.63
C VAL A 465 2.05 -8.38 17.49
N PHE A 466 2.38 -9.03 18.60
CA PHE A 466 3.14 -10.28 18.57
C PHE A 466 2.28 -11.47 18.17
N THR A 467 2.80 -12.28 17.27
CA THR A 467 2.16 -13.54 16.89
C THR A 467 2.61 -14.65 17.83
N LYS A 468 1.71 -15.17 18.67
CA LYS A 468 2.01 -16.35 19.52
C LYS A 468 2.32 -17.61 18.70
N GLU A 469 1.82 -17.67 17.47
CA GLU A 469 1.86 -18.85 16.62
C GLU A 469 3.05 -18.86 15.64
N SER A 470 3.72 -17.72 15.42
CA SER A 470 4.87 -17.62 14.50
C SER A 470 6.06 -16.98 15.20
N GLU A 471 7.09 -17.81 15.41
CA GLU A 471 8.41 -17.38 15.87
C GLU A 471 9.10 -16.53 14.79
N GLU A 472 8.86 -16.85 13.52
CA GLU A 472 9.52 -16.29 12.35
C GLU A 472 9.16 -14.83 12.13
N ILE A 473 7.87 -14.49 12.21
CA ILE A 473 7.40 -13.10 12.09
C ILE A 473 7.99 -12.25 13.21
N ASN A 474 7.98 -12.77 14.44
CA ASN A 474 8.57 -12.11 15.62
C ASN A 474 10.08 -11.89 15.44
N LYS A 475 10.82 -12.90 14.93
CA LYS A 475 12.26 -12.81 14.62
C LYS A 475 12.56 -11.78 13.53
N VAL A 476 11.81 -11.76 12.44
CA VAL A 476 11.99 -10.75 11.39
C VAL A 476 11.74 -9.35 11.94
N PHE A 477 10.77 -9.20 12.84
CA PHE A 477 10.52 -7.91 13.50
C PHE A 477 11.70 -7.45 14.35
N ILE A 478 12.31 -8.36 15.12
CA ILE A 478 13.54 -8.09 15.87
C ILE A 478 14.69 -7.67 14.94
N LEU A 479 14.89 -8.37 13.82
CA LEU A 479 15.93 -8.01 12.83
C LEU A 479 15.68 -6.62 12.23
N CYS A 480 14.43 -6.25 11.96
CA CYS A 480 14.08 -4.91 11.48
C CYS A 480 14.40 -3.84 12.54
N ILE A 481 14.15 -4.13 13.81
CA ILE A 481 14.50 -3.25 14.94
C ILE A 481 16.03 -3.14 15.08
N ALA A 482 16.75 -4.26 15.04
CA ALA A 482 18.23 -4.25 15.09
C ALA A 482 18.81 -3.37 13.98
N ARG A 483 18.32 -3.54 12.73
CA ARG A 483 18.68 -2.70 11.59
C ARG A 483 18.33 -1.23 11.82
N SER A 484 17.21 -0.92 12.47
CA SER A 484 16.84 0.49 12.72
C SER A 484 17.79 1.18 13.69
N PHE A 485 18.24 0.49 14.74
CA PHE A 485 19.28 0.98 15.65
C PHE A 485 20.59 1.26 14.92
N ILE A 486 21.02 0.34 14.05
CA ILE A 486 22.24 0.46 13.26
C ILE A 486 22.17 1.67 12.33
N VAL A 487 21.13 1.75 11.51
CA VAL A 487 20.98 2.82 10.52
C VAL A 487 20.79 4.20 11.18
N THR A 488 20.20 4.27 12.36
CA THR A 488 20.02 5.53 13.10
C THR A 488 21.21 5.91 13.97
N GLY A 489 22.24 5.05 14.08
CA GLY A 489 23.42 5.28 14.90
C GLY A 489 23.16 5.22 16.42
N SER A 490 22.14 4.49 16.86
CA SER A 490 21.75 4.36 18.27
C SER A 490 22.22 3.06 18.92
N GLU A 491 23.29 2.45 18.38
CA GLU A 491 23.79 1.12 18.78
C GLU A 491 24.43 1.06 20.16
N SER A 492 24.94 2.18 20.67
CA SER A 492 25.90 2.19 21.78
C SER A 492 25.29 2.17 23.18
N MET A 493 23.99 2.48 23.32
CA MET A 493 23.35 2.61 24.62
C MET A 493 22.08 1.74 24.71
N PRO A 494 21.86 1.02 25.83
CA PRO A 494 20.63 0.29 26.04
C PRO A 494 19.45 1.25 26.05
N VAL A 495 18.44 0.94 25.25
CA VAL A 495 17.20 1.72 25.22
C VAL A 495 16.12 0.98 26.01
N PRO A 496 15.55 1.58 27.09
CA PRO A 496 14.66 0.88 28.02
C PRO A 496 13.47 0.18 27.34
N TRP A 497 12.80 0.87 26.41
CA TRP A 497 11.67 0.29 25.67
C TRP A 497 12.08 -0.94 24.86
N CYS A 498 13.32 -1.00 24.36
CA CYS A 498 13.81 -2.13 23.58
C CYS A 498 14.08 -3.34 24.48
N THR A 499 14.63 -3.12 25.69
CA THR A 499 14.79 -4.22 26.66
C THR A 499 13.45 -4.79 27.13
N GLU A 500 12.44 -3.93 27.32
CA GLU A 500 11.08 -4.37 27.63
C GLU A 500 10.48 -5.16 26.46
N PHE A 501 10.63 -4.65 25.24
CA PHE A 501 10.20 -5.33 24.01
C PHE A 501 10.81 -6.73 23.89
N LEU A 502 12.13 -6.86 24.04
CA LEU A 502 12.84 -8.14 23.94
C LEU A 502 12.38 -9.13 25.03
N THR A 503 12.13 -8.63 26.24
CA THR A 503 11.62 -9.47 27.34
C THR A 503 10.22 -9.99 27.04
N GLN A 504 9.30 -9.13 26.57
CA GLN A 504 7.93 -9.54 26.24
C GLN A 504 7.87 -10.53 25.08
N ILE A 505 8.65 -10.31 24.02
CA ILE A 505 8.63 -11.19 22.84
C ILE A 505 9.24 -12.57 23.14
N LEU A 506 10.26 -12.62 24.02
CA LEU A 506 10.87 -13.88 24.47
C LEU A 506 9.89 -14.74 25.28
N GLN A 507 9.02 -14.10 26.08
CA GLN A 507 7.97 -14.79 26.83
C GLN A 507 6.89 -15.37 25.90
N ILE A 508 6.62 -14.71 24.77
CA ILE A 508 5.58 -15.12 23.82
C ILE A 508 6.07 -16.23 22.90
N THR A 509 7.25 -16.04 22.31
CA THR A 509 7.91 -17.02 21.45
C THR A 509 9.35 -17.17 21.91
N PRO A 510 9.69 -18.19 22.72
CA PRO A 510 11.07 -18.44 23.12
C PRO A 510 11.94 -18.72 21.88
N HIS A 511 12.94 -17.88 21.62
CA HIS A 511 13.89 -18.04 20.53
C HIS A 511 15.33 -17.57 20.85
N GLY A 512 16.31 -18.11 20.13
CA GLY A 512 17.71 -17.68 20.16
C GLY A 512 18.22 -17.29 18.76
N TRP A 513 19.46 -16.80 18.74
CA TRP A 513 20.21 -16.37 17.55
C TRP A 513 21.59 -17.06 17.49
N SER A 514 22.14 -17.22 16.28
CA SER A 514 23.52 -17.70 16.11
C SER A 514 24.54 -16.66 16.60
N ALA A 515 25.75 -17.12 16.94
CA ALA A 515 26.86 -16.23 17.31
C ALA A 515 27.11 -15.16 16.23
N SER A 516 27.24 -15.59 14.97
CA SER A 516 27.39 -14.72 13.81
C SER A 516 26.28 -13.68 13.64
N THR A 517 25.01 -14.04 13.91
CA THR A 517 23.92 -13.07 13.83
C THR A 517 24.02 -12.04 14.95
N LEU A 518 24.34 -12.48 16.17
CA LEU A 518 24.53 -11.61 17.32
C LEU A 518 25.69 -10.63 17.14
N GLU A 519 26.75 -11.00 16.41
CA GLU A 519 27.86 -10.08 16.07
C GLU A 519 27.42 -8.92 15.19
N THR A 520 26.39 -9.11 14.36
CA THR A 520 25.83 -8.07 13.49
C THR A 520 24.73 -7.24 14.15
N MET A 521 24.26 -7.62 15.34
CA MET A 521 23.23 -6.89 16.08
C MET A 521 23.84 -5.73 16.88
N PRO A 522 23.03 -4.70 17.23
CA PRO A 522 23.44 -3.69 18.21
C PRO A 522 23.99 -4.33 19.49
N THR A 523 25.09 -3.79 20.01
CA THR A 523 25.87 -4.42 21.09
C THR A 523 25.01 -4.73 22.32
N PHE A 524 24.15 -3.79 22.73
CA PHE A 524 23.26 -3.98 23.88
C PHE A 524 22.21 -5.10 23.65
N MET A 525 21.73 -5.28 22.42
CA MET A 525 20.80 -6.37 22.09
C MET A 525 21.52 -7.72 22.12
N ALA A 526 22.75 -7.76 21.58
CA ALA A 526 23.57 -8.96 21.56
C ALA A 526 23.93 -9.42 22.97
N GLU A 527 24.33 -8.49 23.84
CA GLU A 527 24.60 -8.74 25.27
C GLU A 527 23.35 -9.23 26.00
N TRP A 528 22.18 -8.63 25.73
CA TRP A 528 20.91 -9.07 26.32
C TRP A 528 20.58 -10.51 25.97
N TYR A 529 20.72 -10.92 24.70
CA TYR A 529 20.47 -12.31 24.29
C TYR A 529 21.50 -13.28 24.86
N ARG A 530 22.77 -12.89 24.99
CA ARG A 530 23.80 -13.71 25.66
C ARG A 530 23.48 -13.94 27.14
N ALA A 531 22.85 -12.96 27.81
CA ALA A 531 22.41 -13.08 29.20
C ALA A 531 21.14 -13.94 29.37
N HIS A 532 20.37 -14.18 28.30
CA HIS A 532 19.12 -14.94 28.32
C HIS A 532 19.14 -16.12 27.32
N PRO A 533 20.03 -17.11 27.50
CA PRO A 533 20.11 -18.26 26.60
C PRO A 533 18.86 -19.15 26.69
N ILE A 534 18.50 -19.76 25.56
CA ILE A 534 17.37 -20.70 25.49
C ILE A 534 17.87 -22.13 25.34
N ASN A 535 17.21 -23.04 26.06
CA ASN A 535 17.48 -24.47 25.98
C ASN A 535 17.11 -25.04 24.60
N ASP A 536 17.95 -25.92 24.07
CA ASP A 536 17.68 -26.66 22.84
C ASP A 536 16.58 -27.73 23.04
N ILE A 537 15.33 -27.35 22.73
CA ILE A 537 14.12 -28.22 22.82
C ILE A 537 14.15 -29.35 21.78
N TYR A 538 14.99 -29.23 20.74
CA TYR A 538 15.05 -30.19 19.64
C TYR A 538 16.11 -31.28 19.85
N ARG A 539 16.84 -31.27 20.99
CA ARG A 539 17.96 -32.19 21.26
C ARG A 539 17.69 -33.64 20.88
N ASP A 540 16.50 -34.15 21.20
CA ASP A 540 16.12 -35.55 20.98
C ASP A 540 15.21 -35.75 19.76
N ILE A 541 15.17 -34.81 18.81
CA ILE A 541 14.20 -34.87 17.69
C ILE A 541 14.39 -36.10 16.81
N ARG A 542 15.63 -36.53 16.57
CA ARG A 542 15.93 -37.72 15.76
C ARG A 542 15.30 -38.98 16.35
N ALA A 543 15.54 -39.22 17.63
CA ALA A 543 14.97 -40.36 18.35
C ALA A 543 13.44 -40.36 18.32
N ARG A 544 12.81 -39.18 18.54
CA ARG A 544 11.36 -39.03 18.45
C ARG A 544 10.80 -39.36 17.06
N VAL A 545 11.46 -38.87 16.00
CA VAL A 545 11.05 -39.15 14.61
C VAL A 545 11.25 -40.63 14.28
N ASP A 546 12.34 -41.24 14.73
CA ASP A 546 12.60 -42.67 14.52
C ASP A 546 11.57 -43.56 15.23
N ASP A 547 11.15 -43.20 16.44
CA ASP A 547 10.13 -43.93 17.18
C ASP A 547 8.75 -43.79 16.54
N ASP A 548 8.35 -42.59 16.12
CA ASP A 548 7.09 -42.36 15.42
C ASP A 548 7.07 -43.02 14.04
N TYR A 549 8.21 -43.03 13.33
CA TYR A 549 8.38 -43.77 12.08
C TYR A 549 8.20 -45.27 12.30
N LYS A 550 8.86 -45.85 13.31
CA LYS A 550 8.72 -47.27 13.65
C LYS A 550 7.28 -47.63 14.04
N LYS A 551 6.59 -46.77 14.80
CA LYS A 551 5.17 -46.98 15.15
C LYS A 551 4.27 -47.06 13.91
N LEU A 552 4.55 -46.23 12.89
CA LEU A 552 3.83 -46.23 11.63
C LEU A 552 4.15 -47.46 10.75
N THR A 553 5.41 -47.91 10.72
CA THR A 553 5.86 -49.00 9.83
C THR A 553 5.75 -50.41 10.43
N ASN A 554 5.89 -50.56 11.75
CA ASN A 554 5.88 -51.86 12.44
C ASN A 554 4.47 -52.33 12.82
N SER A 555 3.44 -51.50 12.65
CA SER A 555 2.04 -51.84 12.91
C SER A 555 1.46 -52.75 11.81
N ALA A 556 2.10 -53.89 11.57
CA ALA A 556 1.66 -54.95 10.64
C ALA A 556 0.51 -55.81 11.22
N SER A 557 -0.18 -55.35 12.26
CA SER A 557 -1.44 -55.96 12.72
C SER A 557 -2.34 -54.88 13.31
N LEU A 558 -3.24 -54.33 12.48
CA LEU A 558 -4.40 -53.53 12.91
C LEU A 558 -4.15 -52.49 14.03
N ALA A 559 -3.13 -51.63 13.89
CA ALA A 559 -3.26 -50.32 14.54
C ALA A 559 -4.43 -49.65 13.83
N ASN A 560 -5.52 -49.36 14.55
CA ASN A 560 -6.65 -48.63 13.99
C ASN A 560 -6.09 -47.41 13.26
N GLU A 561 -6.37 -47.25 11.96
CA GLU A 561 -5.96 -46.05 11.20
C GLU A 561 -6.35 -44.76 11.97
N GLN A 562 -7.46 -44.83 12.70
CA GLN A 562 -7.95 -43.80 13.62
C GLN A 562 -6.99 -43.48 14.78
N GLU A 563 -6.28 -44.45 15.35
CA GLU A 563 -5.28 -44.22 16.39
C GLU A 563 -4.03 -43.53 15.85
N ILE A 564 -3.60 -43.90 14.65
CA ILE A 564 -2.49 -43.23 13.94
C ILE A 564 -2.89 -41.79 13.64
N VAL A 565 -4.07 -41.58 13.06
CA VAL A 565 -4.61 -40.24 12.80
C VAL A 565 -4.69 -39.43 14.10
N LYS A 566 -5.20 -40.03 15.18
CA LYS A 566 -5.30 -39.37 16.49
C LYS A 566 -3.93 -39.03 17.09
N HIS A 567 -2.92 -39.88 16.94
CA HIS A 567 -1.56 -39.65 17.46
C HIS A 567 -0.88 -38.47 16.74
N PHE A 568 -0.93 -38.45 15.42
CA PHE A 568 -0.28 -37.40 14.61
C PHE A 568 -1.08 -36.10 14.52
N SER A 569 -2.37 -36.11 14.84
CA SER A 569 -3.21 -34.89 14.90
C SER A 569 -3.16 -34.19 16.25
N GLN A 570 -2.42 -34.70 17.24
CA GLN A 570 -2.27 -34.02 18.53
C GLN A 570 -1.43 -32.75 18.40
N PRO A 571 -1.85 -31.60 18.96
CA PRO A 571 -1.11 -30.34 18.87
C PRO A 571 0.32 -30.40 19.45
N THR A 572 0.58 -31.33 20.37
CA THR A 572 1.88 -31.56 21.00
C THR A 572 2.83 -32.35 20.11
N ASN A 573 2.31 -33.15 19.17
CA ASN A 573 3.11 -33.94 18.27
C ASN A 573 3.38 -33.16 16.97
N THR A 574 4.64 -32.78 16.76
CA THR A 574 5.05 -32.01 15.57
C THR A 574 5.89 -32.82 14.56
N THR A 575 6.00 -34.15 14.72
CA THR A 575 6.90 -35.00 13.90
C THR A 575 6.31 -35.44 12.56
N CYS A 576 5.00 -35.22 12.31
CA CYS A 576 4.29 -35.71 11.12
C CYS A 576 5.03 -35.44 9.80
N LEU A 577 5.45 -34.20 9.54
CA LEU A 577 6.19 -33.84 8.32
C LEU A 577 7.57 -34.54 8.23
N CYS A 578 8.23 -34.79 9.37
CA CYS A 578 9.52 -35.49 9.40
C CYS A 578 9.37 -36.97 9.02
N VAL A 579 8.31 -37.61 9.51
CA VAL A 579 7.97 -39.00 9.17
C VAL A 579 7.62 -39.10 7.68
N PHE A 580 6.86 -38.15 7.15
CA PHE A 580 6.54 -38.06 5.72
C PHE A 580 7.81 -37.90 4.86
N LEU A 581 8.72 -37.00 5.26
CA LEU A 581 10.01 -36.81 4.60
C LEU A 581 10.81 -38.11 4.60
N LYS A 582 10.88 -38.81 5.74
CA LYS A 582 11.61 -40.08 5.87
C LYS A 582 11.05 -41.18 4.97
N LEU A 583 9.72 -41.30 4.88
CA LEU A 583 9.06 -42.21 3.94
C LEU A 583 9.38 -41.88 2.48
N THR A 584 9.46 -40.58 2.16
CA THR A 584 9.79 -40.09 0.81
C THR A 584 11.24 -40.42 0.44
N ILE A 585 12.17 -40.34 1.39
CA ILE A 585 13.59 -40.65 1.18
C ILE A 585 13.86 -42.16 1.08
N GLU A 586 13.18 -42.98 1.91
CA GLU A 586 13.39 -44.44 1.95
C GLU A 586 12.71 -45.22 0.81
N ASP A 587 11.97 -44.54 -0.08
CA ASP A 587 11.26 -45.12 -1.24
C ASP A 587 10.36 -46.34 -0.89
N ARG A 588 9.89 -46.39 0.37
CA ARG A 588 8.84 -47.32 0.81
C ARG A 588 7.51 -46.88 0.18
N PRO A 589 6.50 -47.76 0.01
CA PRO A 589 5.27 -47.38 -0.67
C PRO A 589 4.48 -46.36 0.15
N LEU A 590 4.81 -45.07 -0.02
CA LEU A 590 4.03 -43.93 0.46
C LEU A 590 2.56 -44.07 0.03
N ARG A 591 2.32 -44.74 -1.11
CA ARG A 591 0.99 -45.15 -1.60
C ARG A 591 0.15 -45.86 -0.54
N SER A 592 0.77 -46.68 0.32
CA SER A 592 0.06 -47.43 1.37
C SER A 592 -0.42 -46.56 2.53
N TYR A 593 0.14 -45.35 2.69
CA TYR A 593 -0.16 -44.44 3.82
C TYR A 593 -0.77 -43.10 3.38
N ILE A 594 -0.95 -42.89 2.07
CA ILE A 594 -1.34 -41.58 1.52
C ILE A 594 -2.71 -41.11 2.04
N ASN A 595 -3.67 -42.03 2.19
CA ASN A 595 -5.01 -41.73 2.71
C ASN A 595 -4.96 -41.39 4.21
N THR A 596 -4.12 -42.10 4.98
CA THR A 596 -3.92 -41.82 6.40
C THR A 596 -3.29 -40.44 6.61
N PHE A 597 -2.28 -40.07 5.81
CA PHE A 597 -1.70 -38.72 5.84
C PHE A 597 -2.70 -37.66 5.40
N TYR A 598 -3.53 -37.93 4.40
CA TYR A 598 -4.60 -37.02 4.00
C TYR A 598 -5.57 -36.73 5.15
N GLU A 599 -6.03 -37.75 5.89
CA GLU A 599 -6.88 -37.54 7.07
C GLU A 599 -6.13 -36.89 8.25
N ILE A 600 -4.82 -37.14 8.43
CA ILE A 600 -4.00 -36.40 9.41
C ILE A 600 -3.96 -34.91 9.04
N PHE A 601 -3.60 -34.56 7.80
CA PHE A 601 -3.50 -33.15 7.38
C PHE A 601 -4.84 -32.42 7.41
N LYS A 602 -5.95 -33.13 7.13
CA LYS A 602 -7.30 -32.59 7.25
C LYS A 602 -7.70 -32.28 8.70
N ASN A 603 -7.20 -33.07 9.67
CA ASN A 603 -7.46 -32.86 11.10
C ASN A 603 -6.47 -31.90 11.77
N LEU A 604 -5.32 -31.65 11.15
CA LEU A 604 -4.37 -30.63 11.59
C LEU A 604 -4.91 -29.24 11.26
N LEU A 605 -5.06 -28.41 12.30
CA LEU A 605 -5.38 -27.01 12.12
C LEU A 605 -4.21 -26.27 11.44
N THR A 606 -4.50 -25.26 10.61
CA THR A 606 -3.42 -24.54 9.91
C THR A 606 -2.41 -23.94 10.88
N ARG A 607 -2.86 -23.43 12.03
CA ARG A 607 -1.97 -22.88 13.06
C ARG A 607 -0.98 -23.89 13.66
N SER A 608 -1.33 -25.18 13.73
CA SER A 608 -0.39 -26.20 14.23
C SER A 608 0.70 -26.53 13.21
N MET A 609 0.49 -26.21 11.93
CA MET A 609 1.47 -26.48 10.87
C MET A 609 2.80 -25.75 11.08
N ASN A 610 2.80 -24.51 11.61
CA ASN A 610 4.04 -23.79 11.93
C ASN A 610 4.95 -24.57 12.88
N GLY A 611 4.37 -25.31 13.84
CA GLY A 611 5.10 -26.21 14.72
C GLY A 611 5.75 -27.37 13.95
N HIS A 612 5.01 -27.97 13.02
CA HIS A 612 5.54 -29.02 12.16
C HIS A 612 6.65 -28.53 11.22
N TYR A 613 6.52 -27.35 10.60
CA TYR A 613 7.59 -26.78 9.77
C TYR A 613 8.88 -26.54 10.56
N ARG A 614 8.73 -25.98 11.78
CA ARG A 614 9.85 -25.75 12.70
C ARG A 614 10.55 -27.05 13.07
N THR A 615 9.79 -28.09 13.39
CA THR A 615 10.33 -29.42 13.70
C THR A 615 10.96 -30.09 12.49
N LEU A 616 10.38 -29.93 11.29
CA LEU A 616 10.94 -30.41 10.04
C LEU A 616 12.30 -29.77 9.74
N ALA A 617 12.40 -28.45 9.84
CA ALA A 617 13.65 -27.72 9.62
C ALA A 617 14.76 -28.21 10.56
N GLU A 618 14.45 -28.37 11.85
CA GLU A 618 15.40 -28.88 12.85
C GLU A 618 15.84 -30.31 12.57
N TYR A 619 14.90 -31.18 12.19
CA TYR A 619 15.19 -32.56 11.82
C TYR A 619 16.11 -32.65 10.60
N ILE A 620 15.80 -31.92 9.52
CA ILE A 620 16.62 -31.86 8.29
C ILE A 620 18.05 -31.42 8.63
N LEU A 621 18.19 -30.33 9.39
CA LEU A 621 19.50 -29.78 9.73
C LEU A 621 20.33 -30.75 10.58
N ARG A 622 19.71 -31.46 11.52
CA ARG A 622 20.40 -32.46 12.34
C ARG A 622 20.82 -33.68 11.53
N GLU A 623 19.96 -34.19 10.65
CA GLU A 623 20.33 -35.31 9.77
C GLU A 623 21.51 -34.94 8.86
N ILE A 624 21.51 -33.72 8.31
CA ILE A 624 22.57 -33.24 7.42
C ILE A 624 23.89 -33.00 8.18
N THR A 625 23.83 -32.43 9.38
CA THR A 625 25.02 -32.05 10.16
C THR A 625 25.68 -33.23 10.88
N LEU A 626 24.94 -34.31 11.18
CA LEU A 626 25.47 -35.50 11.86
C LEU A 626 26.18 -36.50 10.93
N GLN A 627 25.98 -36.39 9.61
CA GLN A 627 26.62 -37.29 8.65
C GLN A 627 28.12 -36.99 8.53
N GLN A 628 28.97 -37.93 8.95
CA GLN A 628 30.43 -37.77 8.91
C GLN A 628 31.01 -37.69 7.49
N ASN A 629 30.30 -38.29 6.51
CA ASN A 629 30.64 -38.24 5.10
C ASN A 629 29.56 -37.44 4.38
N HIS A 630 29.74 -36.12 4.28
CA HIS A 630 28.84 -35.20 3.57
C HIS A 630 28.84 -35.46 2.05
N SER A 631 28.33 -36.62 1.64
CA SER A 631 28.26 -36.97 0.23
C SER A 631 27.24 -36.09 -0.47
N GLN A 632 27.63 -35.59 -1.65
CA GLN A 632 26.75 -34.81 -2.52
C GLN A 632 25.42 -35.53 -2.78
N THR A 633 25.46 -36.86 -2.91
CA THR A 633 24.29 -37.71 -3.14
C THR A 633 23.34 -37.73 -1.95
N PHE A 634 23.83 -37.66 -0.71
CA PHE A 634 22.98 -37.58 0.48
C PHE A 634 22.24 -36.24 0.54
N MET A 635 22.95 -35.13 0.34
CA MET A 635 22.37 -33.79 0.33
C MET A 635 21.31 -33.63 -0.77
N GLN A 636 21.61 -34.15 -1.96
CA GLN A 636 20.69 -34.12 -3.09
C GLN A 636 19.40 -34.91 -2.81
N LYS A 637 19.49 -36.08 -2.15
CA LYS A 637 18.29 -36.85 -1.77
C LYS A 637 17.35 -36.08 -0.83
N TYR A 638 17.88 -35.37 0.16
CA TYR A 638 17.06 -34.55 1.05
C TYR A 638 16.44 -33.36 0.32
N ALA A 639 17.22 -32.69 -0.54
CA ALA A 639 16.73 -31.59 -1.35
C ALA A 639 15.60 -32.04 -2.30
N ASP A 640 15.78 -33.14 -3.02
CA ASP A 640 14.80 -33.70 -3.94
C ASP A 640 13.52 -34.14 -3.21
N ALA A 641 13.64 -34.74 -2.03
CA ALA A 641 12.49 -35.12 -1.21
C ALA A 641 11.69 -33.91 -0.72
N VAL A 642 12.35 -32.84 -0.28
CA VAL A 642 11.70 -31.57 0.10
C VAL A 642 11.01 -30.94 -1.10
N VAL A 643 11.67 -30.89 -2.25
CA VAL A 643 11.06 -30.37 -3.49
C VAL A 643 9.83 -31.20 -3.87
N LEU A 644 9.89 -32.54 -3.75
CA LEU A 644 8.75 -33.41 -4.04
C LEU A 644 7.56 -33.16 -3.09
N MET A 645 7.84 -32.98 -1.79
CA MET A 645 6.82 -32.61 -0.79
C MET A 645 6.13 -31.28 -1.11
N ALA A 646 6.89 -30.31 -1.65
CA ALA A 646 6.36 -29.02 -2.07
C ALA A 646 5.56 -29.15 -3.38
N THR A 647 6.18 -29.62 -4.46
CA THR A 647 5.64 -29.46 -5.82
C THR A 647 4.69 -30.57 -6.26
N ARG A 648 4.85 -31.80 -5.75
CA ARG A 648 4.04 -32.96 -6.16
C ARG A 648 2.94 -33.27 -5.17
N TYR A 649 3.26 -33.18 -3.87
CA TYR A 649 2.31 -33.50 -2.82
C TYR A 649 1.58 -32.27 -2.26
N ASN A 650 2.08 -31.04 -2.50
CA ASN A 650 1.49 -29.79 -2.02
C ASN A 650 1.21 -29.82 -0.52
N ILE A 651 2.16 -30.37 0.26
CA ILE A 651 2.04 -30.49 1.72
C ILE A 651 2.76 -29.33 2.41
N ILE A 652 3.83 -28.84 1.78
CA ILE A 652 4.68 -27.78 2.33
C ILE A 652 4.78 -26.58 1.41
N GLN A 653 4.72 -25.41 2.04
CA GLN A 653 5.05 -24.12 1.46
C GLN A 653 6.56 -23.90 1.51
N LEU A 654 7.18 -23.84 0.34
CA LEU A 654 8.64 -23.77 0.24
C LEU A 654 9.20 -22.47 0.82
N ASP A 655 8.56 -21.34 0.54
CA ASP A 655 8.92 -20.02 1.09
C ASP A 655 8.89 -20.01 2.63
N ARG A 656 7.88 -20.64 3.23
CA ARG A 656 7.77 -20.79 4.69
C ARG A 656 8.88 -21.66 5.27
N LEU A 657 9.14 -22.83 4.68
CA LEU A 657 10.20 -23.71 5.15
C LEU A 657 11.57 -23.03 5.03
N LEU A 658 11.83 -22.32 3.94
CA LEU A 658 13.07 -21.57 3.74
C LEU A 658 13.23 -20.46 4.77
N LEU A 659 12.18 -19.66 5.02
CA LEU A 659 12.20 -18.62 6.05
C LEU A 659 12.60 -19.20 7.41
N ILE A 660 12.03 -20.35 7.78
CA ILE A 660 12.34 -21.04 9.04
C ILE A 660 13.79 -21.53 9.08
N LEU A 661 14.26 -22.19 8.01
CA LEU A 661 15.63 -22.70 7.90
C LEU A 661 16.67 -21.58 8.08
N PHE A 662 16.47 -20.43 7.44
CA PHE A 662 17.39 -19.29 7.53
C PHE A 662 17.36 -18.56 8.88
N LEU A 663 16.26 -18.68 9.64
CA LEU A 663 16.12 -18.05 10.97
C LEU A 663 16.56 -18.97 12.12
N ARG A 664 17.10 -20.16 11.84
CA ARG A 664 17.56 -21.06 12.91
C ARG A 664 18.89 -20.62 13.51
N PRO A 665 19.03 -20.69 14.86
CA PRO A 665 20.26 -20.35 15.55
C PRO A 665 21.30 -21.47 15.40
N LEU A 666 21.96 -21.51 14.25
CA LEU A 666 22.99 -22.49 13.95
C LEU A 666 24.37 -22.06 14.44
N GLU A 667 25.21 -23.03 14.78
CA GLU A 667 26.65 -22.80 14.92
C GLU A 667 27.25 -22.41 13.57
N GLU A 668 28.29 -21.57 13.57
CA GLU A 668 28.90 -21.05 12.33
C GLU A 668 29.39 -22.15 11.38
N SER A 669 29.92 -23.24 11.95
CA SER A 669 30.34 -24.43 11.19
C SER A 669 29.18 -25.12 10.46
N LYS A 670 27.94 -24.91 10.93
CA LYS A 670 26.73 -25.57 10.41
C LYS A 670 25.93 -24.69 9.45
N THR A 671 26.12 -23.37 9.47
CA THR A 671 25.45 -22.42 8.56
C THR A 671 25.60 -22.77 7.06
N PRO A 672 26.79 -23.18 6.56
CA PRO A 672 26.95 -23.53 5.15
C PRO A 672 26.00 -24.63 4.65
N TYR A 673 25.59 -25.57 5.52
CA TYR A 673 24.70 -26.67 5.12
C TYR A 673 23.30 -26.18 4.72
N VAL A 674 22.80 -25.09 5.32
CA VAL A 674 21.52 -24.47 4.90
C VAL A 674 21.64 -23.94 3.48
N HIS A 675 22.72 -23.22 3.19
CA HIS A 675 22.98 -22.66 1.86
C HIS A 675 23.19 -23.75 0.81
N ILE A 676 23.90 -24.83 1.16
CA ILE A 676 24.11 -25.98 0.28
C ILE A 676 22.80 -26.72 0.01
N LEU A 677 21.97 -26.95 1.04
CA LEU A 677 20.65 -27.55 0.88
C LEU A 677 19.79 -26.69 -0.06
N PHE A 678 19.77 -25.38 0.15
CA PHE A 678 19.05 -24.44 -0.72
C PHE A 678 19.55 -24.49 -2.17
N TYR A 679 20.87 -24.54 -2.37
CA TYR A 679 21.47 -24.70 -3.69
C TYR A 679 21.00 -25.98 -4.40
N PHE A 680 20.97 -27.12 -3.70
CA PHE A 680 20.47 -28.37 -4.31
C PHE A 680 18.97 -28.31 -4.61
N MET A 681 18.16 -27.67 -3.75
CA MET A 681 16.72 -27.52 -4.01
C MET A 681 16.47 -26.71 -5.29
N ILE A 682 17.15 -25.56 -5.47
CA ILE A 682 17.02 -24.72 -6.67
C ILE A 682 17.46 -25.46 -7.94
N ASN A 683 18.50 -26.29 -7.84
CA ASN A 683 19.04 -27.04 -8.97
C ASN A 683 18.29 -28.36 -9.24
N SER A 684 17.27 -28.70 -8.47
CA SER A 684 16.38 -29.80 -8.83
C SER A 684 15.69 -29.48 -10.16
N ASN A 685 15.56 -30.47 -11.06
CA ASN A 685 14.96 -30.25 -12.38
C ASN A 685 13.54 -29.68 -12.25
N THR A 686 12.75 -30.23 -11.34
CA THR A 686 11.36 -29.81 -11.09
C THR A 686 11.25 -28.36 -10.64
N LEU A 687 12.03 -27.95 -9.63
CA LEU A 687 11.93 -26.57 -9.13
C LEU A 687 12.57 -25.59 -10.11
N SER A 688 13.64 -25.98 -10.81
CA SER A 688 14.26 -25.14 -11.84
C SER A 688 13.31 -24.85 -13.00
N GLU A 689 12.53 -25.83 -13.45
CA GLU A 689 11.48 -25.64 -14.46
C GLU A 689 10.39 -24.70 -13.96
N ILE A 690 9.88 -24.92 -12.74
CA ILE A 690 8.87 -24.03 -12.13
C ILE A 690 9.39 -22.59 -12.01
N ILE A 691 10.64 -22.40 -11.57
CA ILE A 691 11.27 -21.06 -11.47
C ILE A 691 11.46 -20.43 -12.86
N LYS A 692 11.80 -21.22 -13.88
CA LYS A 692 11.93 -20.71 -15.27
C LYS A 692 10.59 -20.28 -15.82
N ASP A 693 9.55 -21.08 -15.64
CA ASP A 693 8.18 -20.75 -16.06
C ASP A 693 7.69 -19.50 -15.32
N PHE A 694 7.91 -19.45 -14.01
CA PHE A 694 7.65 -18.27 -13.20
C PHE A 694 8.42 -17.05 -13.70
N GLY A 695 9.71 -17.19 -14.00
CA GLY A 695 10.55 -16.13 -14.53
C GLY A 695 10.06 -15.61 -15.89
N ASN A 696 9.53 -16.49 -16.74
CA ASN A 696 8.93 -16.10 -18.01
C ASN A 696 7.61 -15.32 -17.79
N ILE A 697 6.76 -15.77 -16.87
CA ILE A 697 5.54 -15.07 -16.47
C ILE A 697 5.89 -13.70 -15.86
N ALA A 698 6.84 -13.65 -14.93
CA ALA A 698 7.29 -12.43 -14.27
C ALA A 698 7.87 -11.41 -15.27
N ARG A 699 8.61 -11.85 -16.28
CA ARG A 699 9.07 -10.98 -17.38
C ARG A 699 7.92 -10.45 -18.24
N SER A 700 6.81 -11.18 -18.32
CA SER A 700 5.61 -10.75 -19.02
C SER A 700 4.76 -9.75 -18.21
N ILE A 701 4.97 -9.68 -16.89
CA ILE A 701 4.29 -8.76 -15.97
C ILE A 701 5.20 -7.54 -15.79
N SER A 702 4.70 -6.36 -16.16
CA SER A 702 5.45 -5.12 -15.89
C SER A 702 5.55 -4.90 -14.39
N CYS A 703 6.72 -4.42 -13.93
CA CYS A 703 6.85 -3.90 -12.56
C CYS A 703 5.89 -2.73 -12.31
N ASP A 704 5.51 -2.02 -13.38
CA ASP A 704 4.50 -0.97 -13.37
C ASP A 704 3.11 -1.60 -13.46
N ILE A 705 2.72 -2.37 -12.44
CA ILE A 705 1.44 -3.09 -12.35
C ILE A 705 0.27 -2.16 -12.68
N TRP A 706 0.38 -0.90 -12.25
CA TRP A 706 -0.59 0.16 -12.48
C TRP A 706 -0.87 0.48 -13.95
N SER A 707 0.08 0.20 -14.85
CA SER A 707 -0.05 0.40 -16.30
C SER A 707 -0.72 -0.77 -17.03
N MET A 708 -0.89 -1.92 -16.35
CA MET A 708 -1.36 -3.15 -16.98
C MET A 708 -2.88 -3.19 -17.10
N LYS A 709 -3.38 -3.62 -18.25
CA LYS A 709 -4.82 -3.86 -18.46
C LYS A 709 -5.24 -5.27 -18.06
N ASN A 710 -4.38 -6.26 -18.34
CA ASN A 710 -4.65 -7.69 -18.11
C ASN A 710 -3.94 -8.27 -16.88
N PHE A 711 -3.76 -7.46 -15.82
CA PHE A 711 -3.10 -7.91 -14.61
C PHE A 711 -3.79 -9.15 -14.02
N HIS A 712 -5.14 -9.15 -13.96
CA HIS A 712 -5.88 -10.27 -13.39
C HIS A 712 -5.62 -11.59 -14.12
N GLU A 713 -5.58 -11.57 -15.46
CA GLU A 713 -5.30 -12.75 -16.27
C GLU A 713 -3.88 -13.27 -16.02
N LYS A 714 -2.87 -12.40 -16.05
CA LYS A 714 -1.47 -12.82 -15.83
C LYS A 714 -1.20 -13.27 -14.40
N PHE A 715 -1.73 -12.56 -13.40
CA PHE A 715 -1.50 -12.86 -12.00
C PHE A 715 -2.34 -14.04 -11.49
N HIS A 716 -3.66 -14.06 -11.73
CA HIS A 716 -4.50 -15.14 -11.20
C HIS A 716 -4.56 -16.38 -12.10
N CYS A 717 -4.38 -16.26 -13.41
CA CYS A 717 -4.41 -17.46 -14.29
C CYS A 717 -3.04 -18.13 -14.44
N GLU A 718 -1.92 -17.44 -14.19
CA GLU A 718 -0.56 -18.00 -14.35
C GLU A 718 0.23 -18.06 -13.03
N TYR A 719 0.31 -16.97 -12.26
CA TYR A 719 1.05 -16.94 -10.99
C TYR A 719 0.40 -17.81 -9.91
N ILE A 720 -0.93 -17.73 -9.73
CA ILE A 720 -1.65 -18.56 -8.73
C ILE A 720 -1.59 -20.05 -9.07
N LYS A 721 -1.60 -20.45 -10.36
CA LYS A 721 -1.42 -21.86 -10.74
C LYS A 721 -0.10 -22.43 -10.23
N VAL A 722 0.97 -21.62 -10.25
CA VAL A 722 2.29 -21.99 -9.74
C VAL A 722 2.35 -21.88 -8.21
N SER A 723 1.64 -20.92 -7.63
CA SER A 723 1.64 -20.64 -6.17
C SER A 723 0.78 -21.61 -5.36
N PHE A 724 -0.23 -22.23 -5.98
CA PHE A 724 -1.14 -23.21 -5.34
C PHE A 724 -0.70 -24.67 -5.52
N TYR A 725 0.54 -24.89 -5.95
CA TYR A 725 1.28 -26.11 -5.59
C TYR A 725 1.74 -26.08 -4.11
N CYS A 726 0.90 -25.57 -3.19
CA CYS A 726 1.21 -25.31 -1.79
C CYS A 726 -0.02 -25.48 -0.90
#